data_AF-A0A660NTW1-F1
#
_entry.id   AF-A0A660NTW1-F1
#
_cell.length_a   1.000
_cell.length_b   1.000
_cell.length_c   1.000
_cell.angle_alpha   90.00
_cell.angle_beta   90.00
_cell.angle_gamma   90.00
#
_symmetry.space_group_name_H-M   'P 1'
#
loop_
_entity.id
_entity.type
_entity.pdbx_description
1 polymer ?
#
loop_
_entity_poly.entity_id
_entity_poly.type
_entity_poly.pdbx_seq_one_letter_code
_entity_poly.pdbx_strand_id
1 'polypeptide(L)'
;MIDFNSLLSHEQALAMLLAYFEGYSENKANILKLGAKLMPAELATNAFKELSLKGLLNEKKSYKHKETIEYSLHHKLLFPAIFELFEPQNHTLLKNIRSLFKQEHVVNKPKRVVCELIGIIDHIEFSEAVHTHLDINHPLFKDIFDLVDQAKYKKVFDKMPQDIFNTSVRNKLQFAFYEDKDINWEYLKELILSRNSNKIYTNIYTSVLDVFAFFYFLATGNVCTDLNTTTTNLLTLQIIAIQELYRGNYEKAYKLYVKIMTINNKSSLEKGVFYYPISNYYYVLTMLLTNTPEALKKIASLSKCKSASKNYISCLNSCYFLVAPFKQFFCDKVDITMREQYLLDCYNRNSAIFKLSKMIYQRLGTLTENKKNVSEEPRWAYLRNEMQVAKNSEEAAELERKFGGKSLFHSLKFTEPWKMRLESLIQSNISATTADKDMSENMLIYLLRYSTIVPILKRKLKNGNWSVGKELSISKLKALAIAELDKTDHKLITEICAWDYSLGINDYLHLLTGCDHVYIMLNNTMQPVSIHEEKPCLIIDKTKNGTFNVSSNIEPILDRNGIRQYIKKNSETDYSIITPSAFELKTYKEILLQKEYPAEAEPLLVKLITMLGGKTEIHSNMVEELNNIDHIDIPPAITLCITPNNINVFNINAIVRATDTLIFSPGHGNITTIAEKDGKKVQLVRSLKKEKKNLKQISEGLIEAEVCDEGDEWLPTTINDSITLSIEQMLPFMQWCKNNSNICTMEWPEGYKLNYYPSINSSSANISFTKKGGWFEIEGNVQISDGQVVSLQKLLELMRQSNKQKYIRIDDNE
;
A
#
# COMPACT_ATOMS: atom_id res chain seq x y z
N MET A 1 9.02 -12.96 36.21
CA MET A 1 9.98 -14.05 36.45
C MET A 1 10.40 -13.93 37.90
N ILE A 2 10.34 -15.01 38.68
CA ILE A 2 10.44 -14.96 40.14
C ILE A 2 11.92 -14.92 40.57
N ASP A 3 12.24 -14.05 41.53
CA ASP A 3 13.58 -13.95 42.10
C ASP A 3 13.79 -15.02 43.19
N PHE A 4 14.99 -15.57 43.28
CA PHE A 4 15.38 -16.52 44.32
C PHE A 4 15.15 -15.95 45.73
N ASN A 5 15.40 -14.65 45.93
CA ASN A 5 15.21 -14.01 47.24
C ASN A 5 13.72 -13.83 47.63
N SER A 6 12.79 -13.99 46.67
CA SER A 6 11.33 -13.96 46.92
C SER A 6 10.73 -15.34 47.24
N LEU A 7 11.56 -16.39 47.29
CA LEU A 7 11.20 -17.72 47.76
C LEU A 7 11.26 -17.79 49.29
N LEU A 8 10.40 -18.59 49.91
CA LEU A 8 10.42 -18.83 51.35
C LEU A 8 11.61 -19.71 51.76
N SER A 9 12.08 -19.65 53.01
CA SER A 9 13.34 -20.30 53.42
C SER A 9 13.40 -21.82 53.17
N HIS A 10 12.27 -22.53 53.24
CA HIS A 10 12.18 -23.96 52.90
C HIS A 10 12.16 -24.21 51.38
N GLU A 11 11.56 -23.31 50.59
CA GLU A 11 11.65 -23.31 49.12
C GLU A 11 13.09 -23.06 48.66
N GLN A 12 13.78 -22.10 49.28
CA GLN A 12 15.20 -21.81 49.05
C GLN A 12 16.07 -23.01 49.42
N ALA A 13 15.85 -23.65 50.57
CA ALA A 13 16.60 -24.84 50.97
C ALA A 13 16.44 -26.01 49.99
N LEU A 14 15.23 -26.22 49.44
CA LEU A 14 15.00 -27.24 48.42
C LEU A 14 15.64 -26.85 47.07
N ALA A 15 15.57 -25.58 46.67
CA ALA A 15 16.23 -25.09 45.45
C ALA A 15 17.76 -25.19 45.55
N MET A 16 18.35 -24.90 46.72
CA MET A 16 19.79 -25.07 46.98
C MET A 16 20.23 -26.54 46.89
N LEU A 17 19.44 -27.48 47.43
CA LEU A 17 19.66 -28.92 47.26
C LEU A 17 19.63 -29.31 45.78
N LEU A 18 18.59 -28.93 45.05
CA LEU A 18 18.43 -29.27 43.63
C LEU A 18 19.55 -28.69 42.75
N ALA A 19 19.98 -27.45 43.01
CA ALA A 19 21.07 -26.83 42.26
C ALA A 19 22.43 -27.52 42.51
N TYR A 20 22.70 -28.00 43.73
CA TYR A 20 23.93 -28.76 44.02
C TYR A 20 23.93 -30.15 43.38
N PHE A 21 22.74 -30.75 43.22
CA PHE A 21 22.54 -32.03 42.54
C PHE A 21 22.35 -31.89 41.01
N GLU A 22 22.42 -30.68 40.43
CA GLU A 22 22.10 -30.46 39.01
C GLU A 22 22.94 -31.34 38.05
N GLY A 23 22.26 -31.89 37.04
CA GLY A 23 22.81 -32.94 36.16
C GLY A 23 22.87 -34.35 36.76
N TYR A 24 22.39 -34.55 37.99
CA TYR A 24 21.85 -35.83 38.48
C TYR A 24 20.32 -35.72 38.45
N SER A 25 19.71 -36.32 37.43
CA SER A 25 18.26 -36.37 37.29
C SER A 25 17.61 -37.12 38.45
N GLU A 26 16.77 -36.45 39.23
CA GLU A 26 16.06 -37.08 40.36
C GLU A 26 14.55 -37.08 40.15
N ASN A 27 13.89 -38.13 40.63
CA ASN A 27 12.43 -38.22 40.60
C ASN A 27 11.81 -37.57 41.86
N LYS A 28 10.53 -37.19 41.78
CA LYS A 28 9.80 -36.52 42.88
C LYS A 28 9.91 -37.25 44.23
N ALA A 29 9.85 -38.59 44.25
CA ALA A 29 9.93 -39.34 45.49
C ALA A 29 11.32 -39.26 46.15
N ASN A 30 12.40 -39.31 45.36
CA ASN A 30 13.74 -39.14 45.92
C ASN A 30 14.00 -37.68 46.33
N ILE A 31 13.53 -36.69 45.56
CA ILE A 31 13.63 -35.26 45.93
C ILE A 31 12.95 -34.99 47.27
N LEU A 32 11.75 -35.54 47.50
CA LEU A 32 11.04 -35.42 48.78
C LEU A 32 11.76 -36.16 49.92
N LYS A 33 12.29 -37.37 49.66
CA LYS A 33 13.13 -38.13 50.61
C LYS A 33 14.38 -37.34 51.02
N LEU A 34 15.04 -36.65 50.09
CA LEU A 34 16.23 -35.84 50.37
C LEU A 34 15.88 -34.52 51.07
N GLY A 35 14.80 -33.85 50.65
CA GLY A 35 14.28 -32.66 51.34
C GLY A 35 13.90 -32.96 52.79
N ALA A 36 13.28 -34.12 53.06
CA ALA A 36 12.93 -34.58 54.41
C ALA A 36 14.15 -34.89 55.31
N LYS A 37 15.37 -35.01 54.75
CA LYS A 37 16.63 -35.08 55.52
C LYS A 37 17.20 -33.69 55.88
N LEU A 38 16.66 -32.60 55.32
CA LEU A 38 17.11 -31.22 55.53
C LEU A 38 16.10 -30.36 56.30
N MET A 39 14.80 -30.67 56.18
CA MET A 39 13.68 -29.94 56.78
C MET A 39 12.51 -30.89 57.08
N PRO A 40 11.52 -30.51 57.90
CA PRO A 40 10.29 -31.29 58.10
C PRO A 40 9.64 -31.72 56.77
N ALA A 41 9.18 -32.98 56.70
CA ALA A 41 8.67 -33.58 55.46
C ALA A 41 7.48 -32.82 54.83
N GLU A 42 6.66 -32.17 55.66
CA GLU A 42 5.58 -31.28 55.23
C GLU A 42 6.11 -30.03 54.50
N LEU A 43 7.17 -29.41 55.01
CA LEU A 43 7.83 -28.27 54.38
C LEU A 43 8.56 -28.68 53.10
N ALA A 44 9.20 -29.87 53.07
CA ALA A 44 9.79 -30.41 51.83
C ALA A 44 8.71 -30.64 50.75
N THR A 45 7.54 -31.14 51.15
CA THR A 45 6.39 -31.37 50.26
C THR A 45 5.78 -30.06 49.77
N ASN A 46 5.64 -29.06 50.65
CA ASN A 46 5.20 -27.72 50.28
C ASN A 46 6.20 -27.03 49.33
N ALA A 47 7.49 -27.05 49.64
CA ALA A 47 8.54 -26.47 48.80
C ALA A 47 8.53 -27.07 47.38
N PHE A 48 8.40 -28.39 47.24
CA PHE A 48 8.30 -29.02 45.92
C PHE A 48 7.05 -28.55 45.16
N LYS A 49 5.90 -28.50 45.84
CA LYS A 49 4.62 -28.04 45.27
C LYS A 49 4.73 -26.59 44.78
N GLU A 50 5.23 -25.68 45.60
CA GLU A 50 5.30 -24.27 45.27
C GLU A 50 6.35 -23.98 44.18
N LEU A 51 7.53 -24.63 44.19
CA LEU A 51 8.49 -24.52 43.10
C LEU A 51 7.92 -25.04 41.77
N SER A 52 7.13 -26.12 41.79
CA SER A 52 6.41 -26.63 40.62
C SER A 52 5.34 -25.64 40.12
N LEU A 53 4.46 -25.15 41.00
CA LEU A 53 3.42 -24.16 40.66
C LEU A 53 3.98 -22.84 40.13
N LYS A 54 5.13 -22.41 40.66
CA LYS A 54 5.85 -21.20 40.24
C LYS A 54 6.60 -21.36 38.90
N GLY A 55 6.59 -22.56 38.29
CA GLY A 55 7.28 -22.86 37.03
C GLY A 55 8.81 -22.91 37.17
N LEU A 56 9.31 -23.25 38.36
CA LEU A 56 10.73 -23.19 38.73
C LEU A 56 11.42 -24.55 38.71
N LEU A 57 10.68 -25.61 38.40
CA LEU A 57 11.21 -26.96 38.12
C LEU A 57 10.99 -27.28 36.63
N ASN A 58 12.03 -27.81 35.98
CA ASN A 58 11.94 -28.38 34.64
C ASN A 58 11.52 -29.85 34.74
N GLU A 59 10.47 -30.26 34.03
CA GLU A 59 10.06 -31.66 33.94
C GLU A 59 10.67 -32.34 32.70
N LYS A 60 11.26 -33.52 32.88
CA LYS A 60 11.85 -34.32 31.80
C LYS A 60 11.47 -35.79 31.93
N LYS A 61 11.01 -36.41 30.86
CA LYS A 61 10.78 -37.87 30.84
C LYS A 61 12.12 -38.59 30.77
N SER A 62 12.34 -39.57 31.64
CA SER A 62 13.59 -40.35 31.64
C SER A 62 13.71 -41.20 30.38
N TYR A 63 14.90 -41.21 29.78
CA TYR A 63 15.25 -42.16 28.72
C TYR A 63 15.73 -43.51 29.27
N LYS A 64 16.10 -43.59 30.55
CA LYS A 64 16.62 -44.83 31.18
C LYS A 64 15.51 -45.69 31.79
N HIS A 65 14.51 -45.05 32.37
CA HIS A 65 13.36 -45.71 32.96
C HIS A 65 12.10 -45.16 32.31
N LYS A 66 11.50 -45.94 31.40
CA LYS A 66 10.21 -45.57 30.79
C LYS A 66 9.21 -45.19 31.88
N GLU A 67 8.44 -44.13 31.61
CA GLU A 67 7.36 -43.60 32.45
C GLU A 67 7.77 -42.81 33.71
N THR A 68 9.05 -42.73 34.09
CA THR A 68 9.47 -41.83 35.18
C THR A 68 9.67 -40.38 34.71
N ILE A 69 9.18 -39.42 35.51
CA ILE A 69 9.46 -37.99 35.36
C ILE A 69 10.61 -37.60 36.30
N GLU A 70 11.66 -37.08 35.71
CA GLU A 70 12.82 -36.46 36.33
C GLU A 70 12.58 -34.95 36.45
N TYR A 71 13.01 -34.35 37.55
CA TYR A 71 12.88 -32.91 37.80
C TYR A 71 14.27 -32.29 37.98
N SER A 72 14.52 -31.14 37.37
CA SER A 72 15.73 -30.32 37.60
C SER A 72 15.34 -28.87 37.92
N LEU A 73 16.25 -28.07 38.49
CA LEU A 73 15.94 -26.68 38.80
C LEU A 73 15.96 -25.84 37.50
N HIS A 74 15.04 -24.88 37.38
CA HIS A 74 15.02 -23.98 36.23
C HIS A 74 16.33 -23.17 36.14
N HIS A 75 17.01 -23.23 34.98
CA HIS A 75 18.39 -22.76 34.75
C HIS A 75 18.75 -21.42 35.43
N LYS A 76 17.90 -20.40 35.29
CA LYS A 76 18.10 -19.06 35.88
C LYS A 76 18.20 -19.02 37.42
N LEU A 77 17.76 -20.06 38.14
CA LEU A 77 17.92 -20.18 39.59
C LEU A 77 19.16 -20.97 40.03
N LEU A 78 19.83 -21.68 39.12
CA LEU A 78 21.00 -22.51 39.48
C LEU A 78 22.11 -21.69 40.11
N PHE A 79 22.52 -20.59 39.48
CA PHE A 79 23.57 -19.74 40.04
C PHE A 79 23.12 -18.98 41.31
N PRO A 80 21.95 -18.32 41.37
CA PRO A 80 21.43 -17.74 42.62
C PRO A 80 21.37 -18.72 43.80
N ALA A 81 20.96 -19.98 43.56
CA ALA A 81 20.89 -21.02 44.58
C ALA A 81 22.28 -21.52 45.01
N ILE A 82 23.20 -21.78 44.08
CA ILE A 82 24.58 -22.14 44.41
C ILE A 82 25.31 -20.99 45.12
N PHE A 83 25.06 -19.74 44.74
CA PHE A 83 25.59 -18.58 45.44
C PHE A 83 25.11 -18.48 46.88
N GLU A 84 23.79 -18.54 47.11
CA GLU A 84 23.24 -18.46 48.47
C GLU A 84 23.73 -19.62 49.35
N LEU A 85 23.81 -20.83 48.80
CA LEU A 85 24.28 -22.03 49.53
C LEU A 85 25.72 -21.90 50.03
N PHE A 86 26.56 -21.12 49.35
CA PHE A 86 27.97 -20.91 49.69
C PHE A 86 28.23 -19.60 50.47
N GLU A 87 27.19 -18.81 50.79
CA GLU A 87 27.32 -17.68 51.73
C GLU A 87 27.29 -18.17 53.20
N PRO A 88 27.94 -17.45 54.15
CA PRO A 88 28.25 -17.95 55.49
C PRO A 88 27.04 -18.44 56.31
N GLN A 89 25.89 -17.79 56.17
CA GLN A 89 24.65 -18.16 56.87
C GLN A 89 24.15 -19.57 56.52
N ASN A 90 24.50 -20.10 55.34
CA ASN A 90 24.07 -21.42 54.87
C ASN A 90 25.11 -22.52 55.07
N HIS A 91 26.25 -22.26 55.72
CA HIS A 91 27.32 -23.26 55.92
C HIS A 91 26.86 -24.58 56.57
N THR A 92 25.90 -24.53 57.51
CA THR A 92 25.30 -25.75 58.10
C THR A 92 24.48 -26.54 57.07
N LEU A 93 23.69 -25.85 56.23
CA LEU A 93 22.91 -26.46 55.15
C LEU A 93 23.84 -27.05 54.07
N LEU A 94 24.89 -26.33 53.68
CA LEU A 94 25.93 -26.81 52.75
C LEU A 94 26.66 -28.05 53.29
N LYS A 95 27.00 -28.09 54.58
CA LYS A 95 27.59 -29.28 55.21
C LYS A 95 26.64 -30.49 55.11
N ASN A 96 25.35 -30.28 55.36
CA ASN A 96 24.35 -31.33 55.27
C ASN A 96 24.16 -31.79 53.81
N ILE A 97 23.99 -30.88 52.84
CA ILE A 97 23.86 -31.19 51.41
C ILE A 97 25.11 -31.93 50.87
N ARG A 98 26.32 -31.49 51.23
CA ARG A 98 27.58 -32.20 50.93
C ARG A 98 27.60 -33.63 51.49
N SER A 99 27.05 -33.84 52.70
CA SER A 99 26.94 -35.16 53.31
C SER A 99 25.91 -36.04 52.59
N LEU A 100 24.75 -35.49 52.22
CA LEU A 100 23.73 -36.22 51.46
C LEU A 100 24.23 -36.64 50.07
N PHE A 101 24.90 -35.72 49.36
CA PHE A 101 25.47 -36.00 48.04
C PHE A 101 26.45 -37.18 48.07
N LYS A 102 27.31 -37.25 49.10
CA LYS A 102 28.25 -38.36 49.30
C LYS A 102 27.61 -39.68 49.77
N GLN A 103 26.38 -39.64 50.30
CA GLN A 103 25.62 -40.84 50.68
C GLN A 103 24.88 -41.46 49.48
N GLU A 104 24.34 -40.61 48.60
CA GLU A 104 23.50 -41.05 47.48
C GLU A 104 24.32 -41.24 46.18
N HIS A 105 25.55 -40.71 46.10
CA HIS A 105 26.44 -40.85 44.93
C HIS A 105 27.88 -41.24 45.31
N VAL A 106 28.48 -42.12 44.49
CA VAL A 106 29.84 -42.67 44.66
C VAL A 106 30.96 -41.63 44.45
N VAL A 107 30.64 -40.45 43.91
CA VAL A 107 31.63 -39.39 43.60
C VAL A 107 31.65 -38.29 44.65
N ASN A 108 32.84 -37.80 45.00
CA ASN A 108 33.04 -36.79 46.03
C ASN A 108 32.84 -35.32 45.57
N LYS A 109 32.54 -35.08 44.29
CA LYS A 109 32.26 -33.75 43.71
C LYS A 109 30.95 -33.78 42.88
N PRO A 110 30.21 -32.66 42.78
CA PRO A 110 29.04 -32.55 41.89
C PRO A 110 29.44 -32.53 40.40
N LYS A 111 28.48 -32.37 39.49
CA LYS A 111 28.77 -32.29 38.04
C LYS A 111 29.71 -31.13 37.74
N ARG A 112 30.48 -31.27 36.64
CA ARG A 112 31.37 -30.23 36.11
C ARG A 112 30.72 -28.84 36.09
N VAL A 113 29.48 -28.75 35.60
CA VAL A 113 28.71 -27.48 35.54
C VAL A 113 28.56 -26.85 36.92
N VAL A 114 28.22 -27.62 37.96
CA VAL A 114 28.11 -27.13 39.33
C VAL A 114 29.48 -26.72 39.89
N CYS A 115 30.54 -27.47 39.60
CA CYS A 115 31.92 -27.09 39.97
C CYS A 115 32.38 -25.79 39.28
N GLU A 116 31.93 -25.53 38.05
CA GLU A 116 32.16 -24.26 37.33
C GLU A 116 31.39 -23.11 37.99
N LEU A 117 30.12 -23.30 38.36
CA LEU A 117 29.33 -22.30 39.11
C LEU A 117 29.97 -21.97 40.47
N ILE A 118 30.47 -22.98 41.20
CA ILE A 118 31.18 -22.78 42.49
C ILE A 118 32.49 -22.02 42.28
N GLY A 119 33.25 -22.34 41.23
CA GLY A 119 34.50 -21.63 40.92
C GLY A 119 34.33 -20.15 40.59
N ILE A 120 33.20 -19.79 39.97
CA ILE A 120 32.82 -18.39 39.70
C ILE A 120 32.59 -17.61 41.01
N ILE A 121 32.24 -18.28 42.11
CA ILE A 121 32.14 -17.68 43.45
C ILE A 121 33.53 -17.56 44.07
N ASP A 122 34.23 -18.69 44.19
CA ASP A 122 35.65 -18.73 44.53
C ASP A 122 36.33 -20.06 44.10
N HIS A 123 37.42 -19.97 43.33
CA HIS A 123 38.23 -21.12 42.89
C HIS A 123 39.28 -21.60 43.92
N ILE A 124 39.57 -20.80 44.94
CA ILE A 124 40.61 -21.00 45.96
C ILE A 124 39.99 -21.52 47.27
N GLU A 125 38.83 -20.96 47.67
CA GLU A 125 38.16 -21.28 48.94
C GLU A 125 37.46 -22.65 48.92
N PHE A 126 36.98 -23.11 47.74
CA PHE A 126 36.09 -24.28 47.64
C PHE A 126 36.72 -25.47 46.91
N SER A 127 36.88 -26.58 47.66
CA SER A 127 37.54 -27.83 47.21
C SER A 127 36.97 -28.43 45.92
N GLU A 128 35.68 -28.21 45.65
CA GLU A 128 34.94 -28.66 44.49
C GLU A 128 35.41 -27.97 43.21
N ALA A 129 35.68 -26.66 43.27
CA ALA A 129 36.12 -25.87 42.12
C ALA A 129 37.58 -26.13 41.71
N VAL A 130 38.42 -26.62 42.62
CA VAL A 130 39.86 -26.87 42.37
C VAL A 130 40.06 -27.81 41.17
N HIS A 131 40.92 -27.38 40.23
CA HIS A 131 41.20 -27.96 38.91
C HIS A 131 40.05 -27.94 37.88
N THR A 132 38.98 -27.17 38.10
CA THR A 132 37.89 -27.01 37.12
C THR A 132 38.16 -25.86 36.16
N HIS A 133 38.26 -26.13 34.85
CA HIS A 133 38.39 -25.11 33.81
C HIS A 133 37.02 -24.53 33.44
N LEU A 134 36.82 -23.23 33.64
CA LEU A 134 35.61 -22.50 33.24
C LEU A 134 35.40 -22.57 31.71
N ASP A 135 34.28 -23.13 31.23
CA ASP A 135 33.84 -22.92 29.85
C ASP A 135 32.92 -21.70 29.75
N ILE A 136 33.52 -20.57 29.43
CA ILE A 136 32.88 -19.24 29.33
C ILE A 136 31.73 -19.22 28.29
N ASN A 137 31.72 -20.18 27.35
CA ASN A 137 30.69 -20.30 26.32
C ASN A 137 29.47 -21.11 26.78
N HIS A 138 29.54 -21.76 27.95
CA HIS A 138 28.43 -22.57 28.47
C HIS A 138 27.20 -21.68 28.74
N PRO A 139 25.98 -22.07 28.31
CA PRO A 139 24.81 -21.17 28.30
C PRO A 139 24.49 -20.47 29.63
N LEU A 140 24.77 -21.11 30.76
CA LEU A 140 24.55 -20.54 32.11
C LEU A 140 25.36 -19.26 32.37
N PHE A 141 26.49 -19.03 31.70
CA PHE A 141 27.22 -17.77 31.83
C PHE A 141 26.35 -16.57 31.43
N LYS A 142 25.40 -16.74 30.50
CA LYS A 142 24.44 -15.69 30.14
C LYS A 142 23.54 -15.31 31.31
N ASP A 143 23.08 -16.30 32.08
CA ASP A 143 22.24 -16.05 33.26
C ASP A 143 23.02 -15.41 34.41
N ILE A 144 24.33 -15.68 34.50
CA ILE A 144 25.23 -14.98 35.42
C ILE A 144 25.43 -13.53 34.96
N PHE A 145 25.66 -13.29 33.67
CA PHE A 145 25.83 -11.94 33.13
C PHE A 145 24.58 -11.05 33.31
N ASP A 146 23.38 -11.63 33.34
CA ASP A 146 22.12 -10.95 33.69
C ASP A 146 22.12 -10.37 35.13
N LEU A 147 23.06 -10.76 36.01
CA LEU A 147 23.14 -10.37 37.44
C LEU A 147 24.21 -9.29 37.74
N VAL A 148 24.97 -8.79 36.75
CA VAL A 148 26.11 -7.88 36.97
C VAL A 148 25.74 -6.51 37.59
N ASP A 149 24.46 -6.15 37.53
CA ASP A 149 23.86 -4.94 38.12
C ASP A 149 23.30 -5.16 39.55
N GLN A 150 23.42 -6.36 40.12
CA GLN A 150 22.91 -6.67 41.44
C GLN A 150 24.02 -6.71 42.50
N ALA A 151 23.96 -5.78 43.45
CA ALA A 151 24.98 -5.59 44.49
C ALA A 151 25.27 -6.84 45.34
N LYS A 152 24.30 -7.77 45.48
CA LYS A 152 24.48 -9.06 46.16
C LYS A 152 25.66 -9.86 45.60
N TYR A 153 25.83 -9.86 44.28
CA TYR A 153 26.85 -10.68 43.60
C TYR A 153 28.18 -9.93 43.39
N LYS A 154 28.39 -8.76 44.02
CA LYS A 154 29.60 -7.93 43.80
C LYS A 154 30.91 -8.73 43.90
N LYS A 155 31.04 -9.58 44.93
CA LYS A 155 32.21 -10.45 45.16
C LYS A 155 32.62 -11.27 43.92
N VAL A 156 31.64 -11.78 43.17
CA VAL A 156 31.82 -12.58 41.94
C VAL A 156 32.39 -11.69 40.85
N PHE A 157 31.76 -10.54 40.61
CA PHE A 157 32.15 -9.61 39.55
C PHE A 157 33.43 -8.83 39.88
N ASP A 158 33.86 -8.74 41.13
CA ASP A 158 35.19 -8.24 41.53
C ASP A 158 36.30 -9.27 41.26
N LYS A 159 36.05 -10.58 41.47
CA LYS A 159 37.03 -11.66 41.22
C LYS A 159 37.11 -12.11 39.75
N MET A 160 36.08 -11.86 38.95
CA MET A 160 35.97 -12.31 37.56
C MET A 160 37.13 -11.81 36.65
N PRO A 161 37.65 -12.63 35.71
CA PRO A 161 38.61 -12.18 34.70
C PRO A 161 38.10 -11.00 33.86
N GLN A 162 39.00 -10.05 33.53
CA GLN A 162 38.60 -8.75 32.97
C GLN A 162 37.85 -8.86 31.63
N ASP A 163 38.25 -9.75 30.73
CA ASP A 163 37.57 -9.88 29.42
C ASP A 163 36.18 -10.52 29.53
N ILE A 164 35.97 -11.38 30.52
CA ILE A 164 34.67 -11.96 30.86
C ILE A 164 33.78 -10.87 31.48
N PHE A 165 34.28 -10.15 32.49
CA PHE A 165 33.57 -9.01 33.10
C PHE A 165 33.20 -7.96 32.04
N ASN A 166 34.14 -7.63 31.14
CA ASN A 166 33.93 -6.71 30.03
C ASN A 166 32.79 -7.17 29.10
N THR A 167 32.69 -8.48 28.87
CA THR A 167 31.63 -9.10 28.04
C THR A 167 30.30 -9.14 28.79
N SER A 168 30.32 -9.43 30.09
CA SER A 168 29.15 -9.42 30.99
C SER A 168 28.46 -8.06 30.96
N VAL A 169 29.23 -6.99 31.17
CA VAL A 169 28.72 -5.60 31.17
C VAL A 169 28.16 -5.21 29.80
N ARG A 170 28.86 -5.51 28.69
CA ARG A 170 28.34 -5.25 27.33
C ARG A 170 27.01 -5.95 27.08
N ASN A 171 26.93 -7.24 27.40
CA ASN A 171 25.72 -8.06 27.20
C ASN A 171 24.54 -7.54 28.06
N LYS A 172 24.79 -7.22 29.34
CA LYS A 172 23.77 -6.65 30.23
C LYS A 172 23.26 -5.31 29.73
N LEU A 173 24.15 -4.37 29.39
CA LEU A 173 23.77 -3.05 28.88
C LEU A 173 22.98 -3.16 27.56
N GLN A 174 23.43 -4.02 26.66
CA GLN A 174 22.77 -4.26 25.38
C GLN A 174 21.37 -4.90 25.57
N PHE A 175 21.23 -5.89 26.44
CA PHE A 175 19.94 -6.52 26.76
C PHE A 175 18.99 -5.55 27.48
N ALA A 176 19.49 -4.79 28.46
CA ALA A 176 18.71 -3.78 29.17
C ALA A 176 18.20 -2.69 28.22
N PHE A 177 19.05 -2.23 27.30
CA PHE A 177 18.67 -1.28 26.25
C PHE A 177 17.60 -1.85 25.31
N TYR A 178 17.78 -3.07 24.78
CA TYR A 178 16.79 -3.66 23.88
C TYR A 178 15.42 -3.85 24.56
N GLU A 179 15.40 -4.34 25.79
CA GLU A 179 14.18 -4.67 26.52
C GLU A 179 13.56 -3.48 27.28
N ASP A 180 14.15 -2.28 27.18
CA ASP A 180 13.79 -1.08 27.98
C ASP A 180 13.72 -1.39 29.49
N LYS A 181 14.66 -2.21 29.97
CA LYS A 181 14.77 -2.60 31.37
C LYS A 181 15.71 -1.64 32.09
N ASP A 182 15.31 -1.24 33.28
CA ASP A 182 16.16 -0.46 34.18
C ASP A 182 17.11 -1.39 34.95
N ILE A 183 18.26 -0.85 35.37
CA ILE A 183 19.33 -1.55 36.08
C ILE A 183 19.92 -0.64 37.16
N ASN A 184 20.68 -1.16 38.12
CA ASN A 184 21.28 -0.31 39.17
C ASN A 184 22.50 0.47 38.62
N TRP A 185 22.23 1.61 37.98
CA TRP A 185 23.22 2.42 37.27
C TRP A 185 24.37 2.94 38.16
N GLU A 186 24.09 3.38 39.38
CA GLU A 186 25.14 3.91 40.27
C GLU A 186 26.02 2.80 40.85
N TYR A 187 25.43 1.66 41.26
CA TYR A 187 26.22 0.47 41.63
C TYR A 187 27.09 -0.04 40.47
N LEU A 188 26.53 -0.12 39.25
CA LEU A 188 27.27 -0.58 38.08
C LEU A 188 28.39 0.40 37.69
N LYS A 189 28.16 1.71 37.87
CA LYS A 189 29.17 2.77 37.74
C LYS A 189 30.31 2.61 38.75
N GLU A 190 30.02 2.38 40.03
CA GLU A 190 31.04 2.08 41.06
C GLU A 190 31.84 0.82 40.72
N LEU A 191 31.17 -0.27 40.34
CA LEU A 191 31.78 -1.55 39.98
C LEU A 191 32.71 -1.43 38.75
N ILE A 192 32.30 -0.66 37.74
CA ILE A 192 33.11 -0.44 36.54
C ILE A 192 34.27 0.51 36.84
N LEU A 193 34.09 1.57 37.64
CA LEU A 193 35.17 2.49 38.00
C LEU A 193 36.23 1.82 38.88
N SER A 194 35.81 1.09 39.92
CA SER A 194 36.73 0.36 40.81
C SER A 194 37.60 -0.65 40.05
N ARG A 195 37.03 -1.39 39.10
CA ARG A 195 37.79 -2.34 38.27
C ARG A 195 38.71 -1.72 37.21
N ASN A 196 38.37 -0.56 36.66
CA ASN A 196 39.19 0.08 35.60
C ASN A 196 40.29 1.01 36.15
N SER A 197 40.20 1.46 37.40
CA SER A 197 41.12 2.42 38.02
C SER A 197 42.61 2.00 38.07
N ASN A 198 42.95 0.74 37.81
CA ASN A 198 44.30 0.18 38.02
C ASN A 198 45.08 -0.24 36.75
N LYS A 199 44.53 -0.16 35.52
CA LYS A 199 45.24 -0.67 34.32
C LYS A 199 45.00 0.14 33.04
N ILE A 200 46.11 0.61 32.45
CA ILE A 200 46.14 1.16 31.09
C ILE A 200 46.06 0.00 30.09
N TYR A 201 44.99 -0.06 29.28
CA TYR A 201 44.81 -1.09 28.26
C TYR A 201 44.83 -0.48 26.84
N THR A 202 45.92 -0.72 26.12
CA THR A 202 46.14 -0.27 24.74
C THR A 202 45.59 -1.27 23.73
N ASN A 203 44.27 -1.32 23.54
CA ASN A 203 43.68 -2.19 22.52
C ASN A 203 42.53 -1.50 21.75
N ILE A 204 42.35 -1.89 20.49
CA ILE A 204 41.64 -1.09 19.46
C ILE A 204 40.09 -1.20 19.56
N TYR A 205 39.59 -2.05 20.46
CA TYR A 205 38.17 -2.21 20.73
C TYR A 205 37.66 -1.17 21.74
N THR A 206 36.53 -0.53 21.42
CA THR A 206 35.82 0.45 22.27
C THR A 206 35.77 -0.01 23.72
N SER A 207 36.32 0.77 24.66
CA SER A 207 36.46 0.33 26.05
C SER A 207 35.10 0.12 26.72
N VAL A 208 35.07 -0.66 27.80
CA VAL A 208 33.82 -0.88 28.56
C VAL A 208 33.39 0.38 29.31
N LEU A 209 34.32 1.27 29.68
CA LEU A 209 34.00 2.60 30.18
C LEU A 209 33.23 3.42 29.13
N ASP A 210 33.67 3.42 27.86
CA ASP A 210 33.01 4.17 26.79
C ASP A 210 31.63 3.60 26.42
N VAL A 211 31.48 2.26 26.44
CA VAL A 211 30.18 1.59 26.25
C VAL A 211 29.24 1.89 27.42
N PHE A 212 29.74 1.80 28.65
CA PHE A 212 28.96 2.15 29.84
C PHE A 212 28.54 3.62 29.82
N ALA A 213 29.46 4.55 29.55
CA ALA A 213 29.16 5.98 29.50
C ALA A 213 28.09 6.33 28.45
N PHE A 214 28.11 5.67 27.29
CA PHE A 214 27.09 5.85 26.26
C PHE A 214 25.71 5.36 26.70
N PHE A 215 25.61 4.15 27.26
CA PHE A 215 24.34 3.61 27.73
C PHE A 215 23.84 4.30 29.01
N TYR A 216 24.73 4.69 29.94
CA TYR A 216 24.41 5.49 31.12
C TYR A 216 23.86 6.88 30.74
N PHE A 217 24.46 7.54 29.74
CA PHE A 217 23.94 8.80 29.20
C PHE A 217 22.55 8.64 28.60
N LEU A 218 22.31 7.59 27.81
CA LEU A 218 20.97 7.31 27.26
C LEU A 218 19.96 6.97 28.37
N ALA A 219 20.34 6.18 29.38
CA ALA A 219 19.43 5.72 30.42
C ALA A 219 19.09 6.79 31.46
N THR A 220 20.05 7.64 31.83
CA THR A 220 19.92 8.61 32.94
C THR A 220 19.88 10.07 32.50
N GLY A 221 20.36 10.39 31.29
CA GLY A 221 20.61 11.75 30.81
C GLY A 221 21.91 12.39 31.36
N ASN A 222 22.57 11.77 32.34
CA ASN A 222 23.79 12.27 32.96
C ASN A 222 25.04 11.76 32.23
N VAL A 223 26.15 12.51 32.30
CA VAL A 223 27.46 12.07 31.79
C VAL A 223 28.32 11.61 32.97
N CYS A 224 28.90 10.40 32.89
CA CYS A 224 29.71 9.81 33.96
C CYS A 224 31.23 9.80 33.70
N THR A 225 31.70 10.40 32.60
CA THR A 225 33.12 10.47 32.21
C THR A 225 33.47 11.89 31.77
N ASP A 226 34.71 12.32 31.97
CA ASP A 226 35.16 13.60 31.42
C ASP A 226 35.39 13.48 29.90
N LEU A 227 34.53 14.14 29.14
CA LEU A 227 34.52 14.15 27.68
C LEU A 227 35.74 14.88 27.08
N ASN A 228 36.52 15.62 27.88
CA ASN A 228 37.71 16.36 27.43
C ASN A 228 39.01 15.55 27.56
N THR A 229 39.16 14.77 28.63
CA THR A 229 40.37 13.96 28.90
C THR A 229 40.26 12.51 28.43
N THR A 230 39.04 11.97 28.25
CA THR A 230 38.85 10.62 27.71
C THR A 230 39.36 10.55 26.27
N THR A 231 40.21 9.56 25.96
CA THR A 231 40.77 9.31 24.62
C THR A 231 39.68 9.33 23.55
N THR A 232 39.93 9.95 22.39
CA THR A 232 38.89 10.37 21.41
C THR A 232 38.17 9.19 20.73
N ASN A 233 37.29 8.51 21.47
CA ASN A 233 36.64 7.26 21.06
C ASN A 233 35.27 7.53 20.37
N LEU A 234 34.85 6.57 19.54
CA LEU A 234 33.65 6.61 18.72
C LEU A 234 32.37 6.87 19.53
N LEU A 235 32.20 6.26 20.70
CA LEU A 235 31.00 6.46 21.53
C LEU A 235 31.04 7.77 22.32
N THR A 236 32.19 8.13 22.86
CA THR A 236 32.42 9.40 23.58
C THR A 236 32.16 10.60 22.68
N LEU A 237 32.61 10.52 21.41
CA LEU A 237 32.24 11.47 20.37
C LEU A 237 30.73 11.46 20.04
N GLN A 238 30.04 10.32 20.10
CA GLN A 238 28.58 10.26 19.91
C GLN A 238 27.82 10.94 21.05
N ILE A 239 28.25 10.81 22.31
CA ILE A 239 27.66 11.56 23.43
C ILE A 239 27.75 13.07 23.15
N ILE A 240 28.94 13.56 22.78
CA ILE A 240 29.15 14.97 22.43
C ILE A 240 28.27 15.38 21.23
N ALA A 241 28.21 14.55 20.17
CA ALA A 241 27.38 14.84 19.00
C ALA A 241 25.88 14.91 19.33
N ILE A 242 25.37 14.04 20.20
CA ILE A 242 23.97 14.04 20.66
C ILE A 242 23.68 15.26 21.56
N GLN A 243 24.61 15.66 22.44
CA GLN A 243 24.46 16.87 23.25
C GLN A 243 24.46 18.15 22.39
N GLU A 244 25.34 18.24 21.39
CA GLU A 244 25.35 19.37 20.45
C GLU A 244 24.08 19.39 19.58
N LEU A 245 23.54 18.21 19.23
CA LEU A 245 22.27 18.06 18.51
C LEU A 245 21.09 18.59 19.35
N TYR A 246 20.96 18.17 20.62
CA TYR A 246 19.93 18.68 21.55
C TYR A 246 20.02 20.20 21.78
N ARG A 247 21.25 20.74 21.84
CA ARG A 247 21.51 22.19 21.96
C ARG A 247 21.20 23.02 20.71
N GLY A 248 20.82 22.39 19.59
CA GLY A 248 20.55 23.08 18.31
C GLY A 248 21.79 23.32 17.42
N ASN A 249 22.98 22.85 17.81
CA ASN A 249 24.24 23.08 17.08
C ASN A 249 24.43 22.07 15.93
N TYR A 250 23.46 22.00 15.02
CA TYR A 250 23.33 20.93 14.03
C TYR A 250 24.58 20.76 13.14
N GLU A 251 25.19 21.85 12.67
CA GLU A 251 26.46 21.77 11.92
C GLU A 251 27.59 21.09 12.69
N LYS A 252 27.71 21.39 14.00
CA LYS A 252 28.75 20.84 14.87
C LYS A 252 28.49 19.37 15.13
N ALA A 253 27.25 18.99 15.39
CA ALA A 253 26.81 17.59 15.46
C ALA A 253 27.10 16.84 14.14
N TYR A 254 26.82 17.43 12.97
CA TYR A 254 27.08 16.80 11.67
C TYR A 254 28.58 16.63 11.39
N LYS A 255 29.40 17.66 11.66
CA LYS A 255 30.88 17.60 11.54
C LYS A 255 31.46 16.52 12.47
N LEU A 256 30.93 16.37 13.69
CA LEU A 256 31.25 15.27 14.59
C LEU A 256 30.83 13.92 14.00
N TYR A 257 29.57 13.74 13.58
CA TYR A 257 29.08 12.48 13.01
C TYR A 257 29.84 12.02 11.76
N VAL A 258 30.32 12.95 10.92
CA VAL A 258 31.20 12.62 9.79
C VAL A 258 32.54 12.05 10.30
N LYS A 259 33.19 12.68 11.28
CA LYS A 259 34.42 12.16 11.93
C LYS A 259 34.19 10.79 12.56
N ILE A 260 33.08 10.61 13.28
CA ILE A 260 32.68 9.35 13.93
C ILE A 260 32.46 8.24 12.88
N MET A 261 31.78 8.53 11.77
CA MET A 261 31.55 7.56 10.69
C MET A 261 32.86 7.16 9.97
N THR A 262 33.80 8.09 9.81
CA THR A 262 35.15 7.78 9.29
C THR A 262 35.94 6.87 10.23
N ILE A 263 35.74 6.96 11.55
CA ILE A 263 36.33 6.02 12.53
C ILE A 263 35.62 4.66 12.47
N ASN A 264 34.28 4.66 12.45
CA ASN A 264 33.44 3.46 12.33
C ASN A 264 33.84 2.60 11.12
N ASN A 265 34.00 3.21 9.95
CA ASN A 265 34.27 2.49 8.70
C ASN A 265 35.68 1.89 8.59
N LYS A 266 36.56 2.09 9.60
CA LYS A 266 37.85 1.41 9.74
C LYS A 266 37.79 0.11 10.56
N SER A 267 36.74 -0.10 11.35
CA SER A 267 36.63 -1.20 12.33
C SER A 267 35.30 -1.97 12.28
N SER A 268 34.25 -1.38 11.72
CA SER A 268 32.95 -2.03 11.51
C SER A 268 33.00 -3.05 10.37
N LEU A 269 32.31 -4.18 10.56
CA LEU A 269 32.05 -5.19 9.53
C LEU A 269 31.20 -4.62 8.37
N GLU A 270 30.30 -3.68 8.67
CA GLU A 270 29.46 -2.99 7.69
C GLU A 270 29.82 -1.50 7.65
N LYS A 271 30.13 -0.99 6.45
CA LYS A 271 30.53 0.40 6.24
C LYS A 271 29.31 1.28 5.96
N GLY A 272 29.26 2.44 6.61
CA GLY A 272 28.20 3.44 6.46
C GLY A 272 27.09 3.37 7.51
N VAL A 273 27.05 2.31 8.33
CA VAL A 273 26.05 2.09 9.41
C VAL A 273 26.77 1.92 10.74
N PHE A 274 26.20 2.48 11.83
CA PHE A 274 26.69 2.24 13.20
C PHE A 274 26.14 0.93 13.78
N TYR A 275 26.96 0.22 14.55
CA TYR A 275 26.57 -1.04 15.21
C TYR A 275 25.34 -0.92 16.12
N TYR A 276 25.21 0.19 16.86
CA TYR A 276 24.05 0.43 17.73
C TYR A 276 22.93 1.16 16.95
N PRO A 277 21.69 0.62 16.91
CA PRO A 277 20.59 1.22 16.14
C PRO A 277 20.27 2.67 16.52
N ILE A 278 20.33 3.02 17.81
CA ILE A 278 20.09 4.38 18.32
C ILE A 278 21.09 5.42 17.78
N SER A 279 22.34 5.02 17.53
CA SER A 279 23.34 5.88 16.92
C SER A 279 22.98 6.27 15.48
N ASN A 280 22.27 5.40 14.75
CA ASN A 280 21.79 5.69 13.40
C ASN A 280 20.55 6.61 13.41
N TYR A 281 19.67 6.47 14.40
CA TYR A 281 18.53 7.38 14.62
C TYR A 281 19.00 8.83 14.83
N TYR A 282 19.88 9.08 15.80
CA TYR A 282 20.42 10.42 16.03
C TYR A 282 21.26 10.96 14.85
N TYR A 283 21.94 10.09 14.10
CA TYR A 283 22.64 10.49 12.87
C TYR A 283 21.68 10.92 11.76
N VAL A 284 20.56 10.23 11.57
CA VAL A 284 19.49 10.65 10.64
C VAL A 284 18.85 11.96 11.08
N LEU A 285 18.50 12.11 12.36
CA LEU A 285 18.00 13.39 12.89
C LEU A 285 19.00 14.53 12.68
N THR A 286 20.29 14.29 12.90
CA THR A 286 21.36 15.27 12.60
C THR A 286 21.34 15.68 11.12
N MET A 287 21.21 14.72 10.20
CA MET A 287 21.18 15.00 8.77
C MET A 287 19.92 15.75 8.33
N LEU A 288 18.76 15.44 8.90
CA LEU A 288 17.51 16.15 8.65
C LEU A 288 17.54 17.58 9.20
N LEU A 289 18.00 17.77 10.43
CA LEU A 289 18.08 19.09 11.08
C LEU A 289 19.20 19.97 10.47
N THR A 290 20.22 19.38 9.86
CA THR A 290 21.24 20.12 9.08
C THR A 290 20.74 20.48 7.67
N ASN A 291 19.77 19.74 7.12
CA ASN A 291 19.07 20.01 5.86
C ASN A 291 19.94 20.35 4.62
N THR A 292 21.15 19.78 4.50
CA THR A 292 22.01 19.96 3.32
C THR A 292 21.75 18.88 2.26
N PRO A 293 21.91 19.18 0.95
CA PRO A 293 21.74 18.20 -0.12
C PRO A 293 22.63 16.96 0.05
N GLU A 294 23.82 17.12 0.61
CA GLU A 294 24.79 16.06 0.89
C GLU A 294 24.33 15.17 2.05
N ALA A 295 23.65 15.74 3.05
CA ALA A 295 23.04 15.00 4.15
C ALA A 295 21.82 14.18 3.68
N LEU A 296 20.94 14.78 2.86
CA LEU A 296 19.79 14.07 2.28
C LEU A 296 20.22 12.92 1.36
N LYS A 297 21.24 13.13 0.51
CA LYS A 297 21.85 12.06 -0.30
C LYS A 297 22.44 10.92 0.56
N LYS A 298 22.99 11.23 1.75
CA LYS A 298 23.49 10.21 2.69
C LYS A 298 22.36 9.39 3.31
N ILE A 299 21.24 9.99 3.70
CA ILE A 299 20.04 9.26 4.18
C ILE A 299 19.57 8.25 3.11
N ALA A 300 19.50 8.68 1.85
CA ALA A 300 19.16 7.77 0.74
C ALA A 300 20.17 6.61 0.60
N SER A 301 21.46 6.81 0.86
CA SER A 301 22.47 5.75 0.84
C SER A 301 22.36 4.76 2.02
N LEU A 302 22.08 5.25 3.24
CA LEU A 302 21.89 4.41 4.44
C LEU A 302 20.77 3.38 4.26
N SER A 303 19.68 3.77 3.60
CA SER A 303 18.56 2.87 3.30
C SER A 303 18.87 1.75 2.29
N LYS A 304 20.01 1.84 1.58
CA LYS A 304 20.42 0.85 0.55
C LYS A 304 21.32 -0.27 1.10
N CYS A 305 21.67 -0.22 2.39
CA CYS A 305 22.23 -1.37 3.11
C CYS A 305 21.20 -2.51 3.13
N LYS A 306 21.36 -3.45 2.20
CA LYS A 306 20.42 -4.56 1.98
C LYS A 306 20.37 -5.47 3.20
N SER A 307 19.15 -5.73 3.69
CA SER A 307 18.72 -6.97 4.35
C SER A 307 19.85 -7.73 5.08
N ALA A 308 20.18 -7.31 6.30
CA ALA A 308 21.30 -7.81 7.09
C ALA A 308 21.18 -9.31 7.46
N SER A 309 21.54 -10.16 6.49
CA SER A 309 21.50 -11.62 6.49
C SER A 309 20.10 -12.26 6.61
N LYS A 310 19.91 -13.37 5.90
CA LYS A 310 18.78 -14.29 6.09
C LYS A 310 19.10 -15.39 7.12
N ASN A 311 20.35 -15.41 7.64
CA ASN A 311 20.98 -16.61 8.20
C ASN A 311 21.63 -16.44 9.59
N TYR A 312 21.89 -15.22 10.10
CA TYR A 312 22.40 -15.04 11.46
C TYR A 312 21.78 -13.83 12.17
N ILE A 313 21.32 -14.08 13.40
CA ILE A 313 20.80 -13.11 14.37
C ILE A 313 19.52 -12.37 13.92
N SER A 314 18.37 -12.95 14.28
CA SER A 314 17.07 -12.27 14.20
C SER A 314 17.01 -11.01 15.08
N CYS A 315 16.17 -10.05 14.67
CA CYS A 315 15.76 -8.81 15.35
C CYS A 315 16.84 -7.80 15.85
N LEU A 316 18.13 -8.13 15.96
CA LEU A 316 19.12 -7.21 16.56
C LEU A 316 19.59 -6.09 15.60
N ASN A 317 19.73 -6.32 14.29
CA ASN A 317 20.07 -5.27 13.31
C ASN A 317 18.85 -4.44 12.88
N SER A 318 18.21 -3.79 13.85
CA SER A 318 16.96 -3.04 13.70
C SER A 318 17.11 -1.63 13.10
N CYS A 319 18.32 -1.24 12.67
CA CYS A 319 18.63 0.05 12.05
C CYS A 319 17.70 0.40 10.87
N TYR A 320 17.23 -0.61 10.11
CA TYR A 320 16.29 -0.41 9.00
C TYR A 320 14.99 0.27 9.46
N PHE A 321 14.37 -0.18 10.56
CA PHE A 321 13.09 0.35 11.04
C PHE A 321 13.19 1.79 11.57
N LEU A 322 14.35 2.17 12.12
CA LEU A 322 14.60 3.54 12.59
C LEU A 322 15.01 4.51 11.47
N VAL A 323 15.35 4.03 10.26
CA VAL A 323 15.89 4.86 9.16
C VAL A 323 14.98 4.89 7.94
N ALA A 324 14.34 3.77 7.59
CA ALA A 324 13.42 3.65 6.44
C ALA A 324 12.27 4.67 6.43
N PRO A 325 11.50 4.91 7.52
CA PRO A 325 10.37 5.84 7.49
C PRO A 325 10.83 7.29 7.23
N PHE A 326 11.93 7.73 7.84
CA PHE A 326 12.51 9.05 7.54
C PHE A 326 12.94 9.16 6.08
N LYS A 327 13.55 8.11 5.52
CA LYS A 327 14.02 8.12 4.13
C LYS A 327 12.84 8.13 3.14
N GLN A 328 11.77 7.38 3.41
CA GLN A 328 10.54 7.40 2.61
C GLN A 328 9.88 8.79 2.64
N PHE A 329 9.70 9.36 3.84
CA PHE A 329 9.01 10.64 4.04
C PHE A 329 9.82 11.86 3.56
N PHE A 330 11.07 12.02 4.02
CA PHE A 330 11.87 13.23 3.78
C PHE A 330 12.72 13.20 2.50
N CYS A 331 13.09 12.01 1.99
CA CYS A 331 13.97 11.90 0.82
C CYS A 331 13.21 11.44 -0.43
N ASP A 332 12.48 10.33 -0.35
CA ASP A 332 11.71 9.80 -1.49
C ASP A 332 10.39 10.54 -1.70
N LYS A 333 9.87 11.22 -0.65
CA LYS A 333 8.55 11.89 -0.57
C LYS A 333 7.34 10.97 -0.79
N VAL A 334 7.53 9.65 -0.72
CA VAL A 334 6.51 8.61 -0.86
C VAL A 334 5.87 8.26 0.49
N ASP A 335 4.73 7.58 0.43
CA ASP A 335 4.07 7.09 1.64
C ASP A 335 4.88 5.96 2.29
N ILE A 336 4.87 5.95 3.62
CA ILE A 336 5.64 5.00 4.42
C ILE A 336 5.00 3.61 4.32
N THR A 337 5.82 2.58 4.21
CA THR A 337 5.33 1.19 4.05
C THR A 337 6.00 0.26 5.07
N MET A 338 5.17 -0.50 5.80
CA MET A 338 5.60 -1.48 6.80
C MET A 338 5.06 -2.86 6.40
N ARG A 339 5.94 -3.85 6.25
CA ARG A 339 5.54 -5.23 5.91
C ARG A 339 4.94 -5.93 7.14
N GLU A 340 3.78 -6.55 6.98
CA GLU A 340 2.96 -7.15 8.06
C GLU A 340 3.71 -8.15 8.94
N GLN A 341 4.65 -8.93 8.37
CA GLN A 341 5.44 -9.90 9.13
C GLN A 341 6.23 -9.24 10.27
N TYR A 342 6.68 -7.98 10.10
CA TYR A 342 7.36 -7.24 11.16
C TYR A 342 6.40 -6.62 12.17
N LEU A 343 5.13 -6.36 11.81
CA LEU A 343 4.09 -6.01 12.77
C LEU A 343 3.98 -7.12 13.83
N LEU A 344 3.96 -8.38 13.38
CA LEU A 344 3.84 -9.55 14.25
C LEU A 344 5.07 -9.74 15.17
N ASP A 345 6.29 -9.60 14.65
CA ASP A 345 7.51 -9.62 15.48
C ASP A 345 7.56 -8.46 16.49
N CYS A 346 7.06 -7.28 16.11
CA CYS A 346 7.05 -6.10 16.95
C CYS A 346 6.04 -6.20 18.10
N TYR A 347 4.79 -6.62 17.84
CA TYR A 347 3.77 -6.78 18.88
C TYR A 347 4.19 -7.76 19.98
N ASN A 348 5.04 -8.74 19.65
CA ASN A 348 5.52 -9.76 20.58
C ASN A 348 6.74 -9.34 21.41
N ARG A 349 7.31 -8.13 21.21
CA ARG A 349 8.53 -7.67 21.91
C ARG A 349 8.43 -6.19 22.34
N ASN A 350 8.15 -5.97 23.63
CA ASN A 350 8.04 -4.66 24.30
C ASN A 350 9.40 -3.93 24.41
N SER A 351 10.07 -3.71 23.28
CA SER A 351 11.46 -3.25 23.17
C SER A 351 11.58 -1.74 22.99
N ALA A 352 12.65 -1.12 23.50
CA ALA A 352 12.89 0.32 23.36
C ALA A 352 12.87 0.79 21.89
N ILE A 353 13.39 -0.05 20.99
CA ILE A 353 13.44 0.23 19.55
C ILE A 353 12.07 0.10 18.90
N PHE A 354 11.22 -0.84 19.35
CA PHE A 354 9.83 -0.88 18.91
C PHE A 354 9.06 0.35 19.41
N LYS A 355 9.25 0.78 20.67
CA LYS A 355 8.62 2.00 21.21
C LYS A 355 8.97 3.25 20.35
N LEU A 356 10.25 3.44 20.02
CA LEU A 356 10.69 4.47 19.05
C LEU A 356 10.06 4.30 17.66
N SER A 357 10.12 3.10 17.09
CA SER A 357 9.63 2.85 15.74
C SER A 357 8.11 3.11 15.66
N LYS A 358 7.34 2.66 16.65
CA LYS A 358 5.91 2.92 16.76
C LYS A 358 5.63 4.43 16.78
N MET A 359 6.32 5.20 17.62
CA MET A 359 6.22 6.67 17.64
C MET A 359 6.48 7.30 16.26
N ILE A 360 7.55 6.87 15.56
CA ILE A 360 7.92 7.39 14.24
C ILE A 360 6.84 7.06 13.20
N TYR A 361 6.42 5.80 13.08
CA TYR A 361 5.41 5.36 12.10
C TYR A 361 4.00 5.90 12.42
N GLN A 362 3.63 6.09 13.69
CA GLN A 362 2.38 6.76 14.06
C GLN A 362 2.40 8.24 13.65
N ARG A 363 3.43 8.99 14.06
CA ARG A 363 3.50 10.45 13.82
C ARG A 363 3.78 10.82 12.35
N LEU A 364 4.26 9.87 11.55
CA LEU A 364 4.36 10.00 10.09
C LEU A 364 3.19 9.34 9.32
N GLY A 365 2.11 8.96 10.02
CA GLY A 365 0.79 8.71 9.43
C GLY A 365 0.45 7.27 9.02
N THR A 366 1.23 6.25 9.40
CA THR A 366 1.05 4.86 8.88
C THR A 366 0.27 3.91 9.81
N LEU A 367 -0.02 4.31 11.04
CA LEU A 367 -0.63 3.43 12.06
C LEU A 367 -1.87 4.05 12.69
N THR A 368 -3.04 3.54 12.31
CA THR A 368 -4.31 3.81 13.02
C THR A 368 -4.33 3.17 14.41
N GLU A 369 -5.18 3.69 15.31
CA GLU A 369 -5.23 3.29 16.72
C GLU A 369 -5.85 1.89 16.95
N ASN A 370 -5.11 0.84 16.60
CA ASN A 370 -5.50 -0.53 16.94
C ASN A 370 -5.42 -0.74 18.47
N LYS A 371 -6.58 -0.93 19.09
CA LYS A 371 -6.76 -1.12 20.55
C LYS A 371 -6.20 -2.46 21.06
N LYS A 372 -4.87 -2.55 21.18
CA LYS A 372 -4.19 -3.44 22.14
C LYS A 372 -3.15 -2.68 22.94
N ASN A 373 -3.60 -2.12 24.06
CA ASN A 373 -2.73 -1.55 25.09
C ASN A 373 -1.96 -2.64 25.84
N VAL A 374 -0.78 -3.01 25.34
CA VAL A 374 0.30 -3.53 26.18
C VAL A 374 1.62 -2.91 25.71
N SER A 375 2.04 -1.84 26.38
CA SER A 375 3.43 -1.40 26.42
C SER A 375 3.61 -0.61 27.70
N GLU A 376 4.51 -1.06 28.57
CA GLU A 376 4.86 -0.34 29.80
C GLU A 376 5.43 1.05 29.47
N GLU A 377 5.27 2.02 30.37
CA GLU A 377 5.91 3.34 30.25
C GLU A 377 7.42 3.20 29.91
N PRO A 378 7.97 4.05 29.04
CA PRO A 378 9.38 3.98 28.69
C PRO A 378 10.25 4.23 29.92
N ARG A 379 11.20 3.34 30.21
CA ARG A 379 12.03 3.42 31.42
C ARG A 379 13.26 4.30 31.20
N TRP A 380 13.93 4.16 30.06
CA TRP A 380 15.15 4.91 29.76
C TRP A 380 14.90 6.40 29.52
N ALA A 381 15.74 7.28 30.08
CA ALA A 381 15.55 8.73 30.05
C ALA A 381 15.51 9.32 28.62
N TYR A 382 16.36 8.86 27.71
CA TYR A 382 16.34 9.33 26.31
C TYR A 382 15.01 8.99 25.62
N LEU A 383 14.42 7.85 25.97
CA LEU A 383 13.18 7.35 25.38
C LEU A 383 11.97 8.12 25.92
N ARG A 384 11.96 8.40 27.24
CA ARG A 384 11.02 9.35 27.86
C ARG A 384 11.09 10.72 27.22
N ASN A 385 12.30 11.27 27.02
CA ASN A 385 12.48 12.57 26.37
C ASN A 385 11.96 12.56 24.92
N GLU A 386 12.41 11.63 24.07
CA GLU A 386 11.98 11.59 22.66
C GLU A 386 10.50 11.28 22.45
N MET A 387 9.89 10.44 23.28
CA MET A 387 8.45 10.14 23.23
C MET A 387 7.59 11.17 23.97
N GLN A 388 8.19 12.15 24.64
CA GLN A 388 7.51 13.12 25.52
C GLN A 388 6.65 12.46 26.63
N VAL A 389 7.09 11.31 27.14
CA VAL A 389 6.41 10.59 28.23
C VAL A 389 7.14 10.85 29.54
N ALA A 390 6.59 11.76 30.35
CA ALA A 390 7.00 12.06 31.71
C ALA A 390 5.75 12.07 32.61
N LYS A 391 5.91 11.73 33.90
CA LYS A 391 4.80 11.59 34.85
C LYS A 391 4.25 12.92 35.32
N ASN A 392 5.08 13.97 35.31
CA ASN A 392 4.69 15.34 35.57
C ASN A 392 5.57 16.34 34.79
N SER A 393 5.25 17.62 34.88
CA SER A 393 5.99 18.71 34.24
C SER A 393 7.40 18.92 34.81
N GLU A 394 7.66 18.51 36.04
CA GLU A 394 8.96 18.65 36.71
C GLU A 394 9.96 17.63 36.15
N GLU A 395 9.55 16.37 35.99
CA GLU A 395 10.33 15.31 35.33
C GLU A 395 10.61 15.68 33.87
N ALA A 396 9.63 16.25 33.15
CA ALA A 396 9.84 16.74 31.79
C ALA A 396 10.93 17.83 31.74
N ALA A 397 10.85 18.84 32.61
CA ALA A 397 11.87 19.89 32.72
C ALA A 397 13.24 19.33 33.15
N GLU A 398 13.28 18.29 34.00
CA GLU A 398 14.52 17.66 34.40
C GLU A 398 15.19 16.86 33.27
N LEU A 399 14.39 16.15 32.46
CA LEU A 399 14.86 15.46 31.25
C LEU A 399 15.40 16.43 30.21
N GLU A 400 14.68 17.52 29.93
CA GLU A 400 15.14 18.60 29.03
C GLU A 400 16.46 19.21 29.51
N ARG A 401 16.59 19.47 30.82
CA ARG A 401 17.82 19.99 31.45
C ARG A 401 19.00 19.01 31.32
N LYS A 402 18.75 17.70 31.46
CA LYS A 402 19.78 16.65 31.38
C LYS A 402 20.31 16.46 29.95
N PHE A 403 19.42 16.34 28.97
CA PHE A 403 19.82 16.21 27.56
C PHE A 403 20.28 17.53 26.93
N GLY A 404 19.90 18.67 27.51
CA GLY A 404 20.23 20.01 27.01
C GLY A 404 19.28 20.50 25.91
N GLY A 405 18.07 19.95 25.84
CA GLY A 405 17.06 20.26 24.82
C GLY A 405 15.85 19.32 24.87
N LYS A 406 14.76 19.74 24.23
CA LYS A 406 13.54 18.94 24.03
C LYS A 406 13.77 17.83 22.99
N SER A 407 12.85 16.86 22.90
CA SER A 407 12.84 15.83 21.85
C SER A 407 13.21 16.37 20.47
N LEU A 408 14.18 15.72 19.83
CA LEU A 408 14.67 16.07 18.50
C LEU A 408 13.72 15.62 17.39
N PHE A 409 13.01 14.51 17.58
CA PHE A 409 11.94 14.13 16.66
C PHE A 409 10.77 15.12 16.73
N HIS A 410 10.47 15.68 17.90
CA HIS A 410 9.42 16.69 18.04
C HIS A 410 9.85 18.10 17.61
N SER A 411 11.14 18.43 17.65
CA SER A 411 11.66 19.73 17.16
C SER A 411 11.79 19.84 15.64
N LEU A 412 11.75 18.71 14.90
CA LEU A 412 11.59 18.72 13.44
C LEU A 412 10.35 19.54 13.06
N LYS A 413 10.55 20.62 12.29
CA LYS A 413 9.43 21.39 11.74
C LYS A 413 8.79 20.62 10.60
N PHE A 414 7.67 19.96 10.90
CA PHE A 414 6.77 19.40 9.91
C PHE A 414 6.04 20.53 9.18
N THR A 415 6.71 21.11 8.17
CA THR A 415 5.97 21.72 7.06
C THR A 415 5.12 20.60 6.47
N GLU A 416 3.81 20.67 6.65
CA GLU A 416 2.92 19.56 6.31
C GLU A 416 3.14 19.08 4.87
N PRO A 417 3.09 17.75 4.59
CA PRO A 417 3.49 17.22 3.29
C PRO A 417 2.78 17.88 2.10
N TRP A 418 1.52 18.29 2.24
CA TRP A 418 0.77 19.00 1.20
C TRP A 418 1.45 20.31 0.77
N LYS A 419 2.04 21.07 1.71
CA LYS A 419 2.61 22.39 1.43
C LYS A 419 3.94 22.33 0.67
N MET A 420 4.88 21.49 1.09
CA MET A 420 6.11 21.26 0.33
C MET A 420 5.87 20.54 -1.00
N ARG A 421 4.75 19.80 -1.12
CA ARG A 421 4.31 19.20 -2.41
C ARG A 421 3.74 20.28 -3.34
N LEU A 422 2.90 21.21 -2.86
CA LEU A 422 2.41 22.37 -3.64
C LEU A 422 3.56 23.22 -4.21
N GLU A 423 4.48 23.66 -3.34
CA GLU A 423 5.58 24.57 -3.74
C GLU A 423 6.48 23.93 -4.81
N SER A 424 6.72 22.61 -4.72
CA SER A 424 7.51 21.86 -5.71
C SER A 424 6.79 21.59 -7.04
N LEU A 425 5.46 21.77 -7.12
CA LEU A 425 4.67 21.55 -8.33
C LEU A 425 4.51 22.81 -9.20
N ILE A 426 4.83 23.99 -8.66
CA ILE A 426 4.76 25.27 -9.39
C ILE A 426 5.83 25.36 -10.50
N GLN A 427 6.96 24.66 -10.32
CA GLN A 427 8.19 24.91 -11.07
C GLN A 427 8.34 24.16 -12.41
N SER A 428 7.40 23.27 -12.80
CA SER A 428 7.69 22.24 -13.82
C SER A 428 6.46 21.79 -14.64
N ASN A 429 6.20 22.38 -15.83
CA ASN A 429 5.22 21.85 -16.80
C ASN A 429 5.29 22.49 -18.22
N ILE A 430 5.60 21.67 -19.26
CA ILE A 430 5.46 21.84 -20.73
C ILE A 430 5.62 20.40 -21.32
N SER A 431 4.89 19.83 -22.29
CA SER A 431 3.65 20.16 -23.06
C SER A 431 2.89 18.83 -23.39
N ALA A 432 1.95 18.82 -24.36
CA ALA A 432 1.10 17.65 -24.69
C ALA A 432 0.82 17.41 -26.20
N THR A 433 0.18 16.27 -26.52
CA THR A 433 -0.58 15.91 -27.76
C THR A 433 0.19 15.80 -29.11
N THR A 434 -0.24 15.09 -30.17
CA THR A 434 -1.48 14.31 -30.50
C THR A 434 -1.15 13.07 -31.39
N ALA A 435 -2.15 12.34 -31.92
CA ALA A 435 -2.00 11.14 -32.77
C ALA A 435 -2.83 11.20 -34.08
N ASP A 436 -2.64 10.24 -35.02
CA ASP A 436 -3.27 10.23 -36.37
C ASP A 436 -3.40 8.80 -36.97
N LYS A 437 -4.45 8.48 -37.75
CA LYS A 437 -4.77 7.10 -38.26
C LYS A 437 -4.56 6.92 -39.79
N ASP A 438 -4.53 5.69 -40.30
CA ASP A 438 -4.40 5.32 -41.74
C ASP A 438 -4.69 3.80 -41.92
N MET A 439 -5.00 3.33 -43.14
CA MET A 439 -5.59 2.00 -43.42
C MET A 439 -4.76 1.10 -44.36
N SER A 440 -4.98 -0.23 -44.32
CA SER A 440 -4.25 -1.24 -45.13
C SER A 440 -5.15 -2.30 -45.80
N GLU A 441 -4.57 -3.20 -46.60
CA GLU A 441 -5.32 -4.14 -47.48
C GLU A 441 -5.64 -5.54 -46.88
N ASN A 442 -5.11 -5.92 -45.72
CA ASN A 442 -5.51 -7.14 -45.00
C ASN A 442 -6.15 -6.78 -43.66
N MET A 443 -7.15 -7.56 -43.25
CA MET A 443 -7.94 -7.29 -42.05
C MET A 443 -7.73 -8.41 -41.01
N LEU A 444 -7.12 -8.04 -39.88
CA LEU A 444 -7.30 -8.79 -38.64
C LEU A 444 -8.71 -8.52 -38.08
N ILE A 445 -9.30 -9.47 -37.36
CA ILE A 445 -10.43 -9.20 -36.48
C ILE A 445 -10.15 -9.76 -35.09
N TYR A 446 -10.69 -9.12 -34.07
CA TYR A 446 -10.45 -9.46 -32.67
C TYR A 446 -11.70 -10.05 -32.04
N LEU A 447 -11.67 -11.34 -31.67
CA LEU A 447 -12.80 -11.98 -30.99
C LEU A 447 -12.55 -12.03 -29.48
N LEU A 448 -13.41 -11.38 -28.70
CA LEU A 448 -13.42 -11.52 -27.25
C LEU A 448 -14.00 -12.88 -26.87
N ARG A 449 -13.23 -13.67 -26.12
CA ARG A 449 -13.62 -15.02 -25.67
C ARG A 449 -13.15 -15.23 -24.22
N TYR A 450 -14.13 -15.33 -23.30
CA TYR A 450 -13.92 -15.33 -21.85
C TYR A 450 -13.08 -14.13 -21.39
N SER A 451 -11.85 -14.35 -20.89
CA SER A 451 -10.93 -13.30 -20.43
C SER A 451 -9.84 -12.95 -21.45
N THR A 452 -9.93 -13.45 -22.70
CA THR A 452 -8.88 -13.31 -23.71
C THR A 452 -9.37 -12.71 -25.04
N ILE A 453 -8.45 -12.07 -25.75
CA ILE A 453 -8.63 -11.55 -27.10
C ILE A 453 -8.03 -12.56 -28.09
N VAL A 454 -8.84 -13.07 -29.02
CA VAL A 454 -8.43 -14.07 -30.02
C VAL A 454 -8.28 -13.37 -31.39
N PRO A 455 -7.05 -13.21 -31.90
CA PRO A 455 -6.80 -12.63 -33.22
C PRO A 455 -7.17 -13.63 -34.33
N ILE A 456 -7.98 -13.19 -35.30
CA ILE A 456 -8.41 -13.98 -36.46
C ILE A 456 -8.03 -13.23 -37.72
N LEU A 457 -7.10 -13.78 -38.51
CA LEU A 457 -6.71 -13.19 -39.79
C LEU A 457 -7.75 -13.56 -40.86
N LYS A 458 -8.39 -12.55 -41.47
CA LYS A 458 -9.20 -12.70 -42.70
C LYS A 458 -8.37 -12.28 -43.92
N ARG A 459 -8.74 -12.81 -45.08
CA ARG A 459 -8.14 -12.47 -46.37
C ARG A 459 -9.24 -12.26 -47.40
N LYS A 460 -9.07 -11.27 -48.28
CA LYS A 460 -10.00 -10.99 -49.37
C LYS A 460 -9.87 -12.08 -50.44
N LEU A 461 -10.97 -12.72 -50.79
CA LEU A 461 -11.01 -13.78 -51.82
C LEU A 461 -11.15 -13.14 -53.21
N LYS A 462 -10.84 -13.90 -54.27
CA LYS A 462 -10.87 -13.43 -55.66
C LYS A 462 -12.27 -13.01 -56.16
N ASN A 463 -13.33 -13.26 -55.39
CA ASN A 463 -14.70 -12.81 -55.65
C ASN A 463 -15.13 -11.59 -54.80
N GLY A 464 -14.19 -10.91 -54.14
CA GLY A 464 -14.44 -9.74 -53.29
C GLY A 464 -14.80 -10.05 -51.83
N ASN A 465 -15.37 -11.22 -51.56
CA ASN A 465 -15.79 -11.63 -50.21
C ASN A 465 -14.60 -11.93 -49.29
N TRP A 466 -14.77 -11.68 -48.00
CA TRP A 466 -13.79 -12.08 -46.97
C TRP A 466 -13.84 -13.59 -46.71
N SER A 467 -12.68 -14.19 -46.42
CA SER A 467 -12.60 -15.58 -45.96
C SER A 467 -13.21 -15.76 -44.56
N VAL A 468 -13.53 -17.02 -44.22
CA VAL A 468 -14.05 -17.44 -42.88
C VAL A 468 -13.11 -17.01 -41.74
N GLY A 469 -11.83 -16.77 -42.04
CA GLY A 469 -10.80 -16.36 -41.10
C GLY A 469 -10.04 -17.55 -40.49
N LYS A 470 -8.90 -17.26 -39.86
CA LYS A 470 -8.10 -18.25 -39.13
C LYS A 470 -7.56 -17.67 -37.83
N GLU A 471 -7.89 -18.32 -36.71
CA GLU A 471 -7.32 -18.01 -35.39
C GLU A 471 -5.77 -18.11 -35.45
N LEU A 472 -5.10 -17.11 -34.89
CA LEU A 472 -3.64 -17.05 -34.81
C LEU A 472 -3.15 -17.29 -33.38
N SER A 473 -2.04 -18.03 -33.25
CA SER A 473 -1.26 -18.04 -32.02
C SER A 473 -0.46 -16.74 -31.91
N ILE A 474 -0.15 -16.28 -30.70
CA ILE A 474 0.61 -15.04 -30.47
C ILE A 474 1.98 -15.05 -31.17
N SER A 475 2.61 -16.23 -31.26
CA SER A 475 3.85 -16.47 -32.02
C SER A 475 3.72 -16.26 -33.54
N LYS A 476 2.51 -16.37 -34.11
CA LYS A 476 2.22 -16.11 -35.52
C LYS A 476 1.77 -14.68 -35.74
N LEU A 477 1.01 -14.12 -34.80
CA LEU A 477 0.64 -12.70 -34.78
C LEU A 477 1.90 -11.81 -34.77
N LYS A 478 2.84 -12.07 -33.86
CA LYS A 478 4.16 -11.40 -33.78
C LYS A 478 5.07 -11.62 -35.01
N ALA A 479 4.69 -12.49 -35.95
CA ALA A 479 5.47 -12.85 -37.13
C ALA A 479 4.76 -12.46 -38.45
N LEU A 480 3.68 -11.68 -38.40
CA LEU A 480 3.07 -11.07 -39.58
C LEU A 480 3.95 -9.95 -40.14
N ALA A 481 3.81 -9.69 -41.44
CA ALA A 481 4.50 -8.59 -42.10
C ALA A 481 3.79 -7.26 -41.81
N ILE A 482 4.55 -6.30 -41.30
CA ILE A 482 4.14 -4.91 -40.99
C ILE A 482 3.48 -4.19 -42.19
N ALA A 483 3.84 -4.55 -43.42
CA ALA A 483 3.28 -3.92 -44.62
C ALA A 483 1.78 -4.24 -44.89
N GLU A 484 1.13 -5.09 -44.09
CA GLU A 484 -0.22 -5.61 -44.35
C GLU A 484 -1.27 -5.30 -43.26
N LEU A 485 -1.02 -4.39 -42.31
CA LEU A 485 -1.85 -4.22 -41.09
C LEU A 485 -2.20 -2.75 -40.78
N ASP A 486 -3.31 -2.48 -40.08
CA ASP A 486 -3.74 -1.10 -39.74
C ASP A 486 -2.92 -0.50 -38.56
N LYS A 487 -3.09 0.78 -38.24
CA LYS A 487 -2.35 1.40 -37.12
C LYS A 487 -2.74 0.84 -35.73
N THR A 488 -3.94 0.29 -35.56
CA THR A 488 -4.38 -0.37 -34.31
C THR A 488 -3.74 -1.76 -34.17
N ASP A 489 -3.73 -2.57 -35.22
CA ASP A 489 -3.02 -3.85 -35.31
C ASP A 489 -1.53 -3.67 -34.93
N HIS A 490 -0.87 -2.68 -35.52
CA HIS A 490 0.52 -2.35 -35.21
C HIS A 490 0.74 -2.01 -33.75
N LYS A 491 -0.11 -1.13 -33.18
CA LYS A 491 -0.05 -0.72 -31.78
C LYS A 491 -0.22 -1.93 -30.85
N LEU A 492 -1.15 -2.84 -31.15
CA LEU A 492 -1.31 -4.07 -30.38
C LEU A 492 -0.05 -4.94 -30.47
N ILE A 493 0.41 -5.26 -31.68
CA ILE A 493 1.49 -6.23 -31.92
C ILE A 493 2.82 -5.78 -31.31
N THR A 494 3.10 -4.48 -31.31
CA THR A 494 4.34 -3.91 -30.74
C THR A 494 4.38 -3.91 -29.21
N GLU A 495 3.23 -3.83 -28.54
CA GLU A 495 3.13 -3.86 -27.06
C GLU A 495 3.09 -5.29 -26.49
N ILE A 496 2.89 -6.34 -27.30
CA ILE A 496 2.76 -7.71 -26.77
C ILE A 496 4.08 -8.20 -26.14
N CYS A 497 4.09 -8.30 -24.80
CA CYS A 497 5.24 -8.74 -24.02
C CYS A 497 5.84 -10.04 -24.56
N ALA A 498 7.18 -10.12 -24.61
CA ALA A 498 7.90 -11.18 -25.31
C ALA A 498 7.47 -12.61 -24.89
N TRP A 499 7.20 -12.79 -23.60
CA TRP A 499 6.85 -14.05 -22.95
C TRP A 499 5.35 -14.40 -22.98
N ASP A 500 4.50 -13.55 -23.53
CA ASP A 500 3.05 -13.73 -23.46
C ASP A 500 2.55 -14.72 -24.52
N TYR A 501 1.80 -15.72 -24.06
CA TYR A 501 1.21 -16.79 -24.87
C TYR A 501 -0.28 -16.56 -25.21
N SER A 502 -0.91 -15.55 -24.61
CA SER A 502 -2.32 -15.15 -24.82
C SER A 502 -2.50 -13.66 -24.55
N LEU A 503 -3.37 -12.99 -25.31
CA LEU A 503 -3.78 -11.61 -25.01
C LEU A 503 -4.87 -11.62 -23.94
N GLY A 504 -4.56 -11.18 -22.73
CA GLY A 504 -5.57 -10.91 -21.70
C GLY A 504 -6.37 -9.64 -22.02
N ILE A 505 -7.69 -9.67 -21.78
CA ILE A 505 -8.55 -8.49 -21.99
C ILE A 505 -8.09 -7.32 -21.10
N ASN A 506 -7.82 -7.59 -19.82
CA ASN A 506 -7.37 -6.58 -18.85
C ASN A 506 -6.08 -5.88 -19.28
N ASP A 507 -5.19 -6.61 -19.96
CA ASP A 507 -3.85 -6.18 -20.29
C ASP A 507 -3.81 -5.45 -21.65
N TYR A 508 -4.60 -5.91 -22.63
CA TYR A 508 -4.46 -5.49 -24.04
C TYR A 508 -5.69 -4.81 -24.68
N LEU A 509 -6.90 -4.87 -24.10
CA LEU A 509 -8.12 -4.32 -24.74
C LEU A 509 -8.00 -2.81 -25.07
N HIS A 510 -7.32 -2.05 -24.20
CA HIS A 510 -7.07 -0.61 -24.34
C HIS A 510 -6.29 -0.21 -25.61
N LEU A 511 -5.59 -1.15 -26.25
CA LEU A 511 -4.90 -0.91 -27.52
C LEU A 511 -5.87 -0.92 -28.72
N LEU A 512 -7.05 -1.54 -28.55
CA LEU A 512 -8.14 -1.63 -29.53
C LEU A 512 -9.19 -0.52 -29.39
N THR A 513 -8.92 0.54 -28.64
CA THR A 513 -9.78 1.74 -28.60
C THR A 513 -9.88 2.34 -30.01
N GLY A 514 -11.09 2.58 -30.51
CA GLY A 514 -11.29 3.03 -31.91
C GLY A 514 -10.98 1.96 -32.96
N CYS A 515 -11.23 0.68 -32.62
CA CYS A 515 -11.23 -0.45 -33.53
C CYS A 515 -12.68 -0.80 -33.92
N ASP A 516 -12.97 -0.85 -35.21
CA ASP A 516 -14.28 -1.19 -35.81
C ASP A 516 -14.45 -2.70 -36.05
N HIS A 517 -13.42 -3.50 -35.79
CA HIS A 517 -13.35 -4.93 -36.10
C HIS A 517 -13.09 -5.82 -34.87
N VAL A 518 -13.59 -5.39 -33.69
CA VAL A 518 -13.71 -6.23 -32.49
C VAL A 518 -15.12 -6.83 -32.40
N TYR A 519 -15.21 -8.10 -31.97
CA TYR A 519 -16.44 -8.87 -31.92
C TYR A 519 -16.53 -9.74 -30.66
N ILE A 520 -17.75 -10.17 -30.32
CA ILE A 520 -18.06 -11.17 -29.28
C ILE A 520 -19.04 -12.21 -29.83
N MET A 521 -18.94 -13.46 -29.36
CA MET A 521 -19.94 -14.50 -29.68
C MET A 521 -21.06 -14.50 -28.65
N LEU A 522 -22.27 -14.16 -29.07
CA LEU A 522 -23.49 -14.19 -28.25
C LEU A 522 -24.57 -14.97 -29.02
N ASN A 523 -25.18 -15.98 -28.37
CA ASN A 523 -26.24 -16.83 -28.95
C ASN A 523 -25.89 -17.43 -30.34
N ASN A 524 -24.64 -17.85 -30.53
CA ASN A 524 -24.06 -18.30 -31.81
C ASN A 524 -24.05 -17.26 -32.95
N THR A 525 -24.35 -15.99 -32.66
CA THR A 525 -24.14 -14.84 -33.55
C THR A 525 -22.87 -14.09 -33.16
N MET A 526 -22.17 -13.52 -34.14
CA MET A 526 -20.97 -12.71 -33.91
C MET A 526 -21.37 -11.23 -33.93
N GLN A 527 -21.42 -10.61 -32.76
CA GLN A 527 -21.85 -9.21 -32.60
C GLN A 527 -20.62 -8.29 -32.51
N PRO A 528 -20.65 -7.08 -33.09
CA PRO A 528 -19.57 -6.11 -32.96
C PRO A 528 -19.44 -5.62 -31.51
N VAL A 529 -18.25 -5.16 -31.13
CA VAL A 529 -17.94 -4.63 -29.81
C VAL A 529 -17.41 -3.20 -29.92
N SER A 530 -18.11 -2.26 -29.30
CA SER A 530 -17.65 -0.88 -29.09
C SER A 530 -16.55 -0.83 -28.04
N ILE A 531 -15.44 -0.18 -28.37
CA ILE A 531 -14.35 0.16 -27.44
C ILE A 531 -14.00 1.64 -27.64
N HIS A 532 -14.40 2.47 -26.68
CA HIS A 532 -14.26 3.92 -26.75
C HIS A 532 -13.49 4.47 -25.54
N GLU A 533 -12.94 5.67 -25.67
CA GLU A 533 -12.31 6.38 -24.55
C GLU A 533 -13.38 7.15 -23.75
N GLU A 534 -13.38 6.99 -22.43
CA GLU A 534 -14.18 7.78 -21.50
C GLU A 534 -13.21 8.57 -20.61
N LYS A 535 -13.39 9.88 -20.48
CA LYS A 535 -12.49 10.68 -19.63
C LYS A 535 -12.76 10.41 -18.15
N PRO A 536 -11.75 10.55 -17.27
CA PRO A 536 -11.98 10.50 -15.84
C PRO A 536 -12.83 11.71 -15.44
N CYS A 537 -13.96 11.49 -14.76
CA CYS A 537 -14.82 12.57 -14.27
C CYS A 537 -14.99 12.54 -12.75
N LEU A 538 -15.14 13.73 -12.18
CA LEU A 538 -15.43 13.96 -10.76
C LEU A 538 -16.85 14.50 -10.62
N ILE A 539 -17.68 13.82 -9.84
CA ILE A 539 -19.07 14.17 -9.60
C ILE A 539 -19.16 14.80 -8.21
N ILE A 540 -19.70 16.02 -8.11
CA ILE A 540 -19.90 16.76 -6.85
C ILE A 540 -21.33 17.33 -6.86
N ASP A 541 -22.23 16.74 -6.09
CA ASP A 541 -23.64 17.12 -6.08
C ASP A 541 -24.12 17.58 -4.70
N LYS A 542 -24.67 18.81 -4.67
CA LYS A 542 -25.31 19.43 -3.50
C LYS A 542 -26.66 18.76 -3.24
N THR A 543 -26.88 18.24 -2.04
CA THR A 543 -28.14 17.62 -1.64
C THR A 543 -29.17 18.67 -1.20
N LYS A 544 -30.44 18.28 -1.11
CA LYS A 544 -31.52 19.13 -0.57
C LYS A 544 -31.29 19.58 0.88
N ASN A 545 -30.39 18.91 1.61
CA ASN A 545 -30.06 19.22 3.01
C ASN A 545 -28.80 20.10 3.12
N GLY A 546 -28.22 20.54 2.00
CA GLY A 546 -27.01 21.38 1.96
C GLY A 546 -25.68 20.63 2.08
N THR A 547 -25.69 19.30 2.29
CA THR A 547 -24.48 18.47 2.21
C THR A 547 -24.06 18.24 0.75
N PHE A 548 -22.84 17.77 0.51
CA PHE A 548 -22.33 17.48 -0.83
C PHE A 548 -21.86 16.03 -0.95
N ASN A 549 -22.37 15.33 -1.95
CA ASN A 549 -21.98 13.95 -2.23
C ASN A 549 -20.92 13.94 -3.35
N VAL A 550 -19.86 13.14 -3.18
CA VAL A 550 -18.72 13.10 -4.11
C VAL A 550 -18.44 11.67 -4.60
N SER A 551 -18.38 11.51 -5.92
CA SER A 551 -18.12 10.22 -6.60
C SER A 551 -17.31 10.35 -7.89
N SER A 552 -16.83 9.25 -8.48
CA SER A 552 -16.10 9.26 -9.76
C SER A 552 -16.25 7.95 -10.55
N ASN A 553 -16.16 8.02 -11.87
CA ASN A 553 -16.18 6.85 -12.77
C ASN A 553 -14.94 5.93 -12.67
N ILE A 554 -13.84 6.37 -12.03
CA ILE A 554 -12.62 5.55 -11.83
C ILE A 554 -12.47 4.95 -10.43
N GLU A 555 -13.47 5.07 -9.55
CA GLU A 555 -13.41 4.56 -8.17
C GLU A 555 -12.83 3.13 -8.02
N PRO A 556 -13.22 2.12 -8.83
CA PRO A 556 -12.77 0.74 -8.66
C PRO A 556 -11.26 0.48 -8.84
N ILE A 557 -10.50 1.46 -9.35
CA ILE A 557 -9.04 1.39 -9.50
C ILE A 557 -8.25 2.27 -8.52
N LEU A 558 -8.91 3.10 -7.70
CA LEU A 558 -8.21 4.03 -6.81
C LEU A 558 -7.34 3.32 -5.75
N ASP A 559 -7.72 2.13 -5.31
CA ASP A 559 -6.92 1.32 -4.38
C ASP A 559 -5.84 0.45 -5.08
N ARG A 560 -5.84 0.39 -6.42
CA ARG A 560 -5.05 -0.58 -7.20
C ARG A 560 -3.75 0.03 -7.73
N ASN A 561 -2.68 -0.11 -6.96
CA ASN A 561 -1.35 0.38 -7.35
C ASN A 561 -0.84 -0.29 -8.65
N GLY A 562 -0.39 0.55 -9.60
CA GLY A 562 0.24 0.12 -10.85
C GLY A 562 -0.68 0.04 -12.08
N ILE A 563 -2.00 0.19 -11.91
CA ILE A 563 -2.93 0.25 -13.04
C ILE A 563 -2.74 1.58 -13.81
N ARG A 564 -2.61 1.48 -15.14
CA ARG A 564 -2.47 2.63 -16.06
C ARG A 564 -3.80 3.03 -16.71
N GLN A 565 -4.67 2.07 -16.98
CA GLN A 565 -6.00 2.26 -17.56
C GLN A 565 -7.04 1.38 -16.84
N TYR A 566 -8.25 1.89 -16.71
CA TYR A 566 -9.41 1.13 -16.25
C TYR A 566 -10.26 0.69 -17.46
N ILE A 567 -10.60 -0.60 -17.51
CA ILE A 567 -11.58 -1.15 -18.44
C ILE A 567 -12.90 -1.28 -17.70
N LYS A 568 -13.87 -0.45 -18.07
CA LYS A 568 -15.22 -0.41 -17.55
C LYS A 568 -16.13 -1.10 -18.57
N LYS A 569 -16.65 -2.28 -18.21
CA LYS A 569 -17.61 -3.02 -19.05
C LYS A 569 -19.00 -2.44 -18.84
N ASN A 570 -19.59 -1.83 -19.87
CA ASN A 570 -20.93 -1.27 -19.82
C ASN A 570 -21.98 -2.31 -20.21
N SER A 571 -21.67 -3.13 -21.22
CA SER A 571 -22.50 -4.26 -21.67
C SER A 571 -21.61 -5.41 -22.16
N GLU A 572 -22.19 -6.48 -22.72
CA GLU A 572 -21.41 -7.52 -23.40
C GLU A 572 -20.71 -7.01 -24.68
N THR A 573 -21.26 -5.96 -25.30
CA THR A 573 -20.82 -5.38 -26.59
C THR A 573 -20.26 -3.96 -26.47
N ASP A 574 -20.08 -3.42 -25.25
CA ASP A 574 -19.60 -2.05 -25.05
C ASP A 574 -18.67 -1.90 -23.83
N TYR A 575 -17.50 -1.31 -24.06
CA TYR A 575 -16.43 -1.13 -23.08
C TYR A 575 -15.86 0.29 -23.16
N SER A 576 -15.85 0.99 -22.02
CA SER A 576 -15.13 2.24 -21.87
C SER A 576 -13.72 2.00 -21.37
N ILE A 577 -12.75 2.64 -22.01
CA ILE A 577 -11.34 2.69 -21.60
C ILE A 577 -11.11 4.05 -20.94
N ILE A 578 -10.87 4.07 -19.63
CA ILE A 578 -10.57 5.30 -18.90
C ILE A 578 -9.09 5.30 -18.54
N THR A 579 -8.32 6.26 -19.05
CA THR A 579 -6.87 6.37 -18.84
C THR A 579 -6.55 7.60 -17.97
N PRO A 580 -6.70 7.52 -16.63
CA PRO A 580 -6.59 8.70 -15.79
C PRO A 580 -5.14 9.16 -15.63
N SER A 581 -4.93 10.47 -15.74
CA SER A 581 -3.64 11.06 -15.47
C SER A 581 -3.22 10.87 -14.01
N ALA A 582 -1.92 10.99 -13.74
CA ALA A 582 -1.41 11.01 -12.37
C ALA A 582 -1.97 12.17 -11.52
N PHE A 583 -2.48 13.23 -12.17
CA PHE A 583 -3.18 14.34 -11.51
C PHE A 583 -4.58 13.93 -11.06
N GLU A 584 -5.35 13.27 -11.94
CA GLU A 584 -6.71 12.82 -11.65
C GLU A 584 -6.72 11.68 -10.64
N LEU A 585 -5.88 10.65 -10.83
CA LEU A 585 -5.68 9.58 -9.85
C LEU A 585 -5.35 10.10 -8.45
N LYS A 586 -4.59 11.20 -8.34
CA LYS A 586 -4.27 11.82 -7.06
C LYS A 586 -5.46 12.61 -6.51
N THR A 587 -5.99 13.54 -7.31
CA THR A 587 -7.08 14.46 -6.91
C THR A 587 -8.32 13.68 -6.50
N TYR A 588 -8.65 12.62 -7.22
CA TYR A 588 -9.84 11.81 -6.98
C TYR A 588 -9.65 10.95 -5.72
N LYS A 589 -8.47 10.34 -5.51
CA LYS A 589 -8.15 9.68 -4.23
C LYS A 589 -8.30 10.65 -3.06
N GLU A 590 -7.74 11.85 -3.16
CA GLU A 590 -7.75 12.82 -2.06
C GLU A 590 -9.17 13.29 -1.70
N ILE A 591 -10.04 13.56 -2.69
CA ILE A 591 -11.42 14.03 -2.42
C ILE A 591 -12.40 12.89 -2.06
N LEU A 592 -12.20 11.67 -2.58
CA LEU A 592 -13.13 10.54 -2.39
C LEU A 592 -12.92 9.78 -1.06
N LEU A 593 -11.90 10.13 -0.27
CA LEU A 593 -11.73 9.67 1.12
C LEU A 593 -12.93 10.05 2.02
N GLN A 594 -13.65 11.12 1.68
CA GLN A 594 -14.88 11.54 2.32
C GLN A 594 -15.99 11.62 1.27
N LYS A 595 -17.01 10.74 1.39
CA LYS A 595 -18.11 10.66 0.43
C LYS A 595 -19.16 11.75 0.57
N GLU A 596 -19.37 12.24 1.79
CA GLU A 596 -20.34 13.28 2.12
C GLU A 596 -19.64 14.41 2.88
N TYR A 597 -19.68 15.63 2.33
CA TYR A 597 -19.18 16.84 2.97
C TYR A 597 -20.33 17.65 3.58
N PRO A 598 -20.12 18.31 4.74
CA PRO A 598 -21.14 19.15 5.37
C PRO A 598 -21.30 20.50 4.63
N ALA A 599 -22.35 21.25 4.93
CA ALA A 599 -22.71 22.48 4.22
C ALA A 599 -21.61 23.57 4.27
N GLU A 600 -20.86 23.62 5.38
CA GLU A 600 -19.74 24.54 5.58
C GLU A 600 -18.58 24.33 4.60
N ALA A 601 -18.54 23.20 3.87
CA ALA A 601 -17.55 22.93 2.83
C ALA A 601 -17.81 23.69 1.51
N GLU A 602 -19.02 24.25 1.30
CA GLU A 602 -19.42 24.89 0.03
C GLU A 602 -18.39 25.88 -0.55
N PRO A 603 -17.84 26.85 0.22
CA PRO A 603 -16.90 27.83 -0.34
C PRO A 603 -15.57 27.22 -0.77
N LEU A 604 -15.19 26.07 -0.19
CA LEU A 604 -14.00 25.33 -0.56
C LEU A 604 -14.25 24.43 -1.78
N LEU A 605 -15.43 23.81 -1.88
CA LEU A 605 -15.83 23.01 -3.03
C LEU A 605 -16.02 23.87 -4.29
N VAL A 606 -16.69 25.01 -4.20
CA VAL A 606 -16.81 26.01 -5.30
C VAL A 606 -15.42 26.43 -5.81
N LYS A 607 -14.50 26.75 -4.88
CA LYS A 607 -13.13 27.14 -5.20
C LYS A 607 -12.33 25.97 -5.81
N LEU A 608 -12.55 24.75 -5.36
CA LEU A 608 -11.93 23.54 -5.89
C LEU A 608 -12.41 23.27 -7.32
N ILE A 609 -13.72 23.27 -7.57
CA ILE A 609 -14.31 23.10 -8.91
C ILE A 609 -13.75 24.16 -9.88
N THR A 610 -13.74 25.43 -9.47
CA THR A 610 -13.20 26.55 -10.26
C THR A 610 -11.71 26.36 -10.57
N MET A 611 -10.91 25.83 -9.63
CA MET A 611 -9.48 25.58 -9.83
C MET A 611 -9.19 24.34 -10.68
N LEU A 612 -9.94 23.24 -10.47
CA LEU A 612 -9.77 21.97 -11.16
C LEU A 612 -10.33 21.97 -12.60
N GLY A 613 -11.42 22.71 -12.87
CA GLY A 613 -12.11 22.69 -14.16
C GLY A 613 -11.16 22.93 -15.34
N GLY A 614 -11.30 22.14 -16.40
CA GLY A 614 -10.40 22.14 -17.57
C GLY A 614 -9.15 21.27 -17.42
N LYS A 615 -8.66 21.00 -16.20
CA LYS A 615 -7.63 19.96 -15.97
C LYS A 615 -8.20 18.55 -15.90
N THR A 616 -9.52 18.46 -15.73
CA THR A 616 -10.31 17.23 -15.72
C THR A 616 -11.80 17.61 -15.83
N GLU A 617 -12.67 16.64 -16.08
CA GLU A 617 -14.10 16.87 -16.28
C GLU A 617 -14.85 16.79 -14.94
N ILE A 618 -15.64 17.81 -14.63
CA ILE A 618 -16.35 17.91 -13.35
C ILE A 618 -17.84 18.04 -13.61
N HIS A 619 -18.62 17.10 -13.06
CA HIS A 619 -20.08 17.06 -13.18
C HIS A 619 -20.70 17.54 -11.87
N SER A 620 -21.67 18.46 -11.95
CA SER A 620 -22.30 19.03 -10.75
C SER A 620 -23.71 19.56 -11.03
N ASN A 621 -24.52 19.61 -9.99
CA ASN A 621 -25.79 20.33 -9.94
C ASN A 621 -25.68 21.78 -9.43
N MET A 622 -24.49 22.24 -9.02
CA MET A 622 -24.23 23.57 -8.46
C MET A 622 -24.17 24.64 -9.57
N VAL A 623 -25.33 25.08 -10.07
CA VAL A 623 -25.39 26.11 -11.14
C VAL A 623 -25.01 27.48 -10.58
N GLU A 624 -25.76 27.98 -9.61
CA GLU A 624 -25.72 29.38 -9.14
C GLU A 624 -24.44 29.69 -8.34
N GLU A 625 -23.86 28.69 -7.70
CA GLU A 625 -22.63 28.80 -6.92
C GLU A 625 -21.37 28.92 -7.80
N LEU A 626 -21.47 28.61 -9.10
CA LEU A 626 -20.36 28.58 -10.05
C LEU A 626 -20.37 29.74 -11.07
N ASN A 627 -21.23 30.76 -10.88
CA ASN A 627 -21.38 31.96 -11.70
C ASN A 627 -20.09 32.77 -12.03
N ASN A 628 -18.93 32.38 -11.49
CA ASN A 628 -17.61 32.95 -11.80
C ASN A 628 -16.90 32.25 -12.98
N ILE A 629 -17.58 31.33 -13.69
CA ILE A 629 -17.08 30.59 -14.86
C ILE A 629 -17.92 30.99 -16.08
N ASP A 630 -17.31 31.11 -17.27
CA ASP A 630 -18.01 31.43 -18.51
C ASP A 630 -19.10 30.38 -18.82
N HIS A 631 -20.37 30.81 -18.82
CA HIS A 631 -21.55 29.95 -18.96
C HIS A 631 -21.93 29.72 -20.43
N ILE A 632 -22.23 28.47 -20.80
CA ILE A 632 -22.73 28.10 -22.13
C ILE A 632 -23.97 27.20 -21.98
N ASP A 633 -25.14 27.71 -22.39
CA ASP A 633 -26.36 26.91 -22.53
C ASP A 633 -26.19 25.87 -23.65
N ILE A 634 -26.39 24.60 -23.31
CA ILE A 634 -26.42 23.50 -24.27
C ILE A 634 -27.82 23.42 -24.89
N PRO A 635 -27.95 23.44 -26.23
CA PRO A 635 -29.23 23.24 -26.90
C PRO A 635 -29.87 21.91 -26.48
N PRO A 636 -31.17 21.88 -26.08
CA PRO A 636 -31.84 20.66 -25.65
C PRO A 636 -32.28 19.76 -26.82
N ALA A 637 -31.84 20.06 -28.04
CA ALA A 637 -32.13 19.27 -29.23
C ALA A 637 -31.38 17.94 -29.15
N ILE A 638 -32.05 16.86 -29.54
CA ILE A 638 -31.52 15.50 -29.43
C ILE A 638 -30.97 15.07 -30.78
N THR A 639 -29.69 14.74 -30.83
CA THR A 639 -29.10 14.05 -31.97
C THR A 639 -29.54 12.58 -31.91
N LEU A 640 -30.09 12.09 -33.02
CA LEU A 640 -30.38 10.68 -33.26
C LEU A 640 -29.27 10.11 -34.16
N CYS A 641 -28.30 9.43 -33.55
CA CYS A 641 -27.22 8.75 -34.26
C CYS A 641 -27.72 7.42 -34.83
N ILE A 642 -27.60 7.24 -36.14
CA ILE A 642 -28.12 6.06 -36.86
C ILE A 642 -26.95 5.11 -37.15
N THR A 643 -27.13 3.82 -36.85
CA THR A 643 -26.18 2.77 -37.25
C THR A 643 -26.89 1.65 -38.02
N PRO A 644 -26.38 1.23 -39.20
CA PRO A 644 -26.95 0.10 -39.93
C PRO A 644 -26.62 -1.20 -39.18
N ASN A 645 -27.66 -1.96 -38.80
CA ASN A 645 -27.52 -3.20 -38.05
C ASN A 645 -27.48 -4.40 -39.02
N ASN A 646 -28.43 -4.44 -39.96
CA ASN A 646 -28.55 -5.47 -41.00
C ASN A 646 -29.18 -4.85 -42.27
N ILE A 647 -29.32 -5.64 -43.34
CA ILE A 647 -30.07 -5.23 -44.53
C ILE A 647 -31.49 -4.80 -44.09
N ASN A 648 -31.89 -3.58 -44.44
CA ASN A 648 -33.18 -2.96 -44.11
C ASN A 648 -33.48 -2.80 -42.60
N VAL A 649 -32.46 -2.82 -41.72
CA VAL A 649 -32.62 -2.67 -40.26
C VAL A 649 -31.58 -1.71 -39.68
N PHE A 650 -32.05 -0.70 -38.95
CA PHE A 650 -31.26 0.37 -38.37
C PHE A 650 -31.41 0.39 -36.85
N ASN A 651 -30.32 0.67 -36.12
CA ASN A 651 -30.36 1.01 -34.71
C ASN A 651 -30.22 2.54 -34.57
N ILE A 652 -30.97 3.14 -33.66
CA ILE A 652 -30.96 4.58 -33.39
C ILE A 652 -30.62 4.82 -31.93
N ASN A 653 -29.61 5.64 -31.68
CA ASN A 653 -29.14 6.08 -30.37
C ASN A 653 -29.48 7.57 -30.18
N ALA A 654 -30.00 7.95 -29.01
CA ALA A 654 -30.29 9.34 -28.70
C ALA A 654 -29.21 9.95 -27.80
N ILE A 655 -28.64 11.08 -28.22
CA ILE A 655 -27.63 11.84 -27.46
C ILE A 655 -27.93 13.33 -27.44
N VAL A 656 -27.43 14.04 -26.41
CA VAL A 656 -27.31 15.50 -26.39
C VAL A 656 -25.83 15.85 -26.52
N ARG A 657 -25.47 16.53 -27.60
CA ARG A 657 -24.09 16.92 -27.94
C ARG A 657 -23.78 18.30 -27.33
N ALA A 658 -22.89 18.34 -26.34
CA ALA A 658 -22.48 19.57 -25.66
C ALA A 658 -21.18 20.16 -26.23
N THR A 659 -20.25 19.28 -26.65
CA THR A 659 -19.13 19.60 -27.54
C THR A 659 -18.94 18.44 -28.52
N ASP A 660 -17.96 18.53 -29.41
CA ASP A 660 -17.64 17.46 -30.35
C ASP A 660 -17.23 16.15 -29.64
N THR A 661 -16.71 16.25 -28.41
CA THR A 661 -16.30 15.10 -27.58
C THR A 661 -17.17 14.86 -26.33
N LEU A 662 -17.95 15.84 -25.88
CA LEU A 662 -18.87 15.70 -24.73
C LEU A 662 -20.30 15.44 -25.20
N ILE A 663 -20.73 14.20 -25.03
CA ILE A 663 -22.08 13.71 -25.36
C ILE A 663 -22.75 13.10 -24.12
N PHE A 664 -24.06 13.25 -24.00
CA PHE A 664 -24.83 12.81 -22.84
C PHE A 664 -26.11 12.07 -23.24
N SER A 665 -26.58 11.15 -22.38
CA SER A 665 -27.94 10.60 -22.51
C SER A 665 -28.97 11.71 -22.22
N PRO A 666 -29.97 11.94 -23.09
CA PRO A 666 -30.91 13.05 -22.93
C PRO A 666 -31.72 12.92 -21.64
N GLY A 667 -31.83 14.01 -20.87
CA GLY A 667 -32.55 14.04 -19.60
C GLY A 667 -31.88 13.31 -18.43
N HIS A 668 -30.73 12.65 -18.64
CA HIS A 668 -29.99 11.89 -17.63
C HIS A 668 -28.60 12.48 -17.33
N GLY A 669 -28.07 12.16 -16.15
CA GLY A 669 -26.83 12.76 -15.63
C GLY A 669 -27.04 14.17 -15.06
N ASN A 670 -25.93 14.90 -14.88
CA ASN A 670 -25.93 16.16 -14.15
C ASN A 670 -26.29 17.36 -15.06
N ILE A 671 -26.76 18.44 -14.41
CA ILE A 671 -27.20 19.67 -15.07
C ILE A 671 -26.03 20.48 -15.60
N THR A 672 -24.87 20.45 -14.93
CA THR A 672 -23.68 21.20 -15.35
C THR A 672 -22.45 20.30 -15.49
N THR A 673 -21.62 20.61 -16.48
CA THR A 673 -20.29 20.03 -16.69
C THR A 673 -19.28 21.15 -16.88
N ILE A 674 -18.23 21.16 -16.07
CA ILE A 674 -17.11 22.10 -16.18
C ILE A 674 -16.00 21.41 -16.97
N ALA A 675 -15.65 21.99 -18.12
CA ALA A 675 -14.69 21.44 -19.07
C ALA A 675 -13.78 22.53 -19.66
N GLU A 676 -12.78 22.13 -20.43
CA GLU A 676 -12.03 23.05 -21.30
C GLU A 676 -12.64 23.10 -22.70
N LYS A 677 -12.78 24.30 -23.25
CA LYS A 677 -13.13 24.56 -24.65
C LYS A 677 -12.29 25.73 -25.15
N ASP A 678 -11.63 25.56 -26.30
CA ASP A 678 -10.81 26.60 -26.94
C ASP A 678 -9.75 27.24 -26.01
N GLY A 679 -9.14 26.43 -25.12
CA GLY A 679 -8.16 26.88 -24.12
C GLY A 679 -8.76 27.63 -22.91
N LYS A 680 -10.09 27.67 -22.77
CA LYS A 680 -10.82 28.32 -21.69
C LYS A 680 -11.63 27.34 -20.86
N LYS A 681 -11.78 27.64 -19.57
CA LYS A 681 -12.72 26.94 -18.68
C LYS A 681 -14.13 27.42 -18.95
N VAL A 682 -15.06 26.51 -19.23
CA VAL A 682 -16.47 26.82 -19.47
C VAL A 682 -17.38 25.93 -18.63
N GLN A 683 -18.51 26.48 -18.17
CA GLN A 683 -19.58 25.75 -17.53
C GLN A 683 -20.65 25.44 -18.59
N LEU A 684 -20.71 24.19 -19.03
CA LEU A 684 -21.71 23.70 -19.98
C LEU A 684 -22.97 23.37 -19.18
N VAL A 685 -24.10 24.02 -19.49
CA VAL A 685 -25.35 23.88 -18.71
C VAL A 685 -26.48 23.31 -19.56
N ARG A 686 -27.02 22.19 -19.09
CA ARG A 686 -28.03 21.37 -19.77
C ARG A 686 -29.42 21.61 -19.22
N SER A 687 -30.41 21.58 -20.10
CA SER A 687 -31.80 21.80 -19.73
C SER A 687 -32.57 20.47 -19.69
N LEU A 688 -32.22 19.58 -18.75
CA LEU A 688 -32.77 18.21 -18.63
C LEU A 688 -34.31 18.13 -18.72
N LYS A 689 -35.04 19.14 -18.22
CA LYS A 689 -36.51 19.23 -18.34
C LYS A 689 -37.01 19.42 -19.79
N LYS A 690 -36.27 20.17 -20.61
CA LYS A 690 -36.54 20.34 -22.06
C LYS A 690 -36.11 19.08 -22.80
N GLU A 691 -34.97 18.49 -22.46
CA GLU A 691 -34.49 17.23 -23.06
C GLU A 691 -35.49 16.09 -22.84
N LYS A 692 -36.04 15.91 -21.62
CA LYS A 692 -37.10 14.92 -21.35
C LYS A 692 -38.39 15.20 -22.12
N LYS A 693 -38.76 16.48 -22.30
CA LYS A 693 -39.89 16.84 -23.18
C LYS A 693 -39.60 16.42 -24.63
N ASN A 694 -38.39 16.66 -25.11
CA ASN A 694 -37.99 16.31 -26.47
C ASN A 694 -37.94 14.78 -26.66
N LEU A 695 -37.45 13.99 -25.70
CA LEU A 695 -37.57 12.51 -25.72
C LEU A 695 -39.02 12.04 -25.80
N LYS A 696 -39.93 12.65 -25.01
CA LYS A 696 -41.35 12.30 -25.07
C LYS A 696 -41.94 12.59 -26.45
N GLN A 697 -41.63 13.74 -27.04
CA GLN A 697 -42.09 14.06 -28.39
C GLN A 697 -41.48 13.13 -29.45
N ILE A 698 -40.21 12.71 -29.30
CA ILE A 698 -39.61 11.68 -30.16
C ILE A 698 -40.32 10.33 -29.99
N SER A 699 -40.78 10.00 -28.78
CA SER A 699 -41.58 8.79 -28.52
C SER A 699 -42.96 8.87 -29.21
N GLU A 700 -43.61 10.04 -29.17
CA GLU A 700 -44.83 10.30 -29.95
C GLU A 700 -44.58 10.07 -31.46
N GLY A 701 -43.43 10.54 -31.99
CA GLY A 701 -42.99 10.26 -33.36
C GLY A 701 -42.64 8.80 -33.68
N LEU A 702 -42.19 8.02 -32.70
CA LEU A 702 -41.96 6.58 -32.83
C LEU A 702 -43.28 5.79 -32.86
N ILE A 703 -44.31 6.25 -32.12
CA ILE A 703 -45.67 5.71 -32.19
C ILE A 703 -46.32 6.06 -33.54
N GLU A 704 -46.19 7.30 -34.04
CA GLU A 704 -46.60 7.69 -35.40
C GLU A 704 -45.92 6.87 -36.52
N ALA A 705 -44.75 6.29 -36.23
CA ALA A 705 -43.97 5.44 -37.13
C ALA A 705 -44.21 3.93 -36.93
N GLU A 706 -45.16 3.52 -36.09
CA GLU A 706 -45.51 2.12 -35.79
C GLU A 706 -44.31 1.33 -35.20
N VAL A 707 -43.50 1.99 -34.34
CA VAL A 707 -42.33 1.41 -33.64
C VAL A 707 -42.63 1.03 -32.18
N CYS A 708 -43.52 1.78 -31.52
CA CYS A 708 -43.91 1.60 -30.12
C CYS A 708 -45.44 1.66 -29.99
N ASP A 709 -46.01 1.08 -28.93
CA ASP A 709 -47.45 1.07 -28.71
C ASP A 709 -47.95 2.38 -28.07
N GLU A 710 -49.26 2.67 -28.17
CA GLU A 710 -49.85 3.87 -27.57
C GLU A 710 -49.64 3.91 -26.05
N GLY A 711 -48.79 4.84 -25.60
CA GLY A 711 -48.47 5.06 -24.19
C GLY A 711 -47.05 4.65 -23.78
N ASP A 712 -46.30 3.98 -24.65
CA ASP A 712 -44.87 3.75 -24.45
C ASP A 712 -44.08 5.07 -24.51
N GLU A 713 -43.03 5.17 -23.69
CA GLU A 713 -42.02 6.23 -23.78
C GLU A 713 -40.64 5.59 -24.00
N TRP A 714 -39.90 6.06 -25.02
CA TRP A 714 -38.51 5.64 -25.21
C TRP A 714 -37.63 6.38 -24.20
N LEU A 715 -37.16 5.65 -23.19
CA LEU A 715 -36.40 6.16 -22.06
C LEU A 715 -34.96 5.61 -22.05
N PRO A 716 -34.08 6.04 -22.98
CA PRO A 716 -32.68 5.65 -22.98
C PRO A 716 -31.99 6.16 -21.71
N THR A 717 -31.37 5.25 -20.97
CA THR A 717 -30.66 5.51 -19.70
C THR A 717 -29.17 5.75 -19.91
N THR A 718 -28.60 5.16 -20.96
CA THR A 718 -27.23 5.41 -21.45
C THR A 718 -27.26 6.03 -22.86
N ILE A 719 -26.10 6.45 -23.38
CA ILE A 719 -25.96 6.86 -24.79
C ILE A 719 -26.00 5.67 -25.76
N ASN A 720 -25.71 4.45 -25.27
CA ASN A 720 -25.59 3.23 -26.06
C ASN A 720 -26.91 2.42 -26.10
N ASP A 721 -27.90 2.83 -25.32
CA ASP A 721 -29.27 2.32 -25.36
C ASP A 721 -29.90 2.71 -26.71
N SER A 722 -30.09 1.73 -27.60
CA SER A 722 -30.61 1.93 -28.95
C SER A 722 -31.99 1.32 -29.14
N ILE A 723 -32.77 1.90 -30.04
CA ILE A 723 -34.02 1.32 -30.55
C ILE A 723 -33.80 0.85 -32.00
N THR A 724 -34.34 -0.34 -32.33
CA THR A 724 -34.17 -0.95 -33.66
C THR A 724 -35.42 -0.73 -34.51
N LEU A 725 -35.24 -0.13 -35.69
CA LEU A 725 -36.30 0.13 -36.68
C LEU A 725 -36.04 -0.66 -37.96
N SER A 726 -37.10 -1.20 -38.55
CA SER A 726 -37.09 -1.63 -39.96
C SER A 726 -37.10 -0.44 -40.91
N ILE A 727 -36.74 -0.64 -42.18
CA ILE A 727 -36.82 0.40 -43.21
C ILE A 727 -38.23 1.00 -43.38
N GLU A 728 -39.29 0.20 -43.18
CA GLU A 728 -40.68 0.63 -43.33
C GLU A 728 -41.11 1.60 -42.22
N GLN A 729 -40.56 1.43 -41.01
CA GLN A 729 -40.73 2.32 -39.86
C GLN A 729 -39.76 3.51 -39.88
N MET A 730 -38.55 3.32 -40.41
CA MET A 730 -37.53 4.36 -40.50
C MET A 730 -37.96 5.51 -41.41
N LEU A 731 -38.59 5.23 -42.55
CA LEU A 731 -39.04 6.25 -43.52
C LEU A 731 -40.08 7.25 -42.96
N PRO A 732 -41.17 6.85 -42.26
CA PRO A 732 -42.06 7.79 -41.61
C PRO A 732 -41.39 8.49 -40.42
N PHE A 733 -40.57 7.79 -39.62
CA PHE A 733 -39.86 8.40 -38.49
C PHE A 733 -38.86 9.49 -38.94
N MET A 734 -38.14 9.27 -40.04
CA MET A 734 -37.28 10.28 -40.67
C MET A 734 -38.08 11.52 -41.12
N GLN A 735 -39.26 11.33 -41.71
CA GLN A 735 -40.12 12.43 -42.14
C GLN A 735 -40.70 13.19 -40.93
N TRP A 736 -41.00 12.50 -39.84
CA TRP A 736 -41.37 13.11 -38.56
C TRP A 736 -40.21 13.95 -38.00
N CYS A 737 -38.99 13.40 -37.94
CA CYS A 737 -37.79 14.11 -37.47
C CYS A 737 -37.49 15.36 -38.30
N LYS A 738 -37.62 15.26 -39.63
CA LYS A 738 -37.45 16.38 -40.57
C LYS A 738 -38.45 17.52 -40.30
N ASN A 739 -39.68 17.19 -39.94
CA ASN A 739 -40.72 18.16 -39.58
C ASN A 739 -40.50 18.76 -38.17
N ASN A 740 -39.80 18.05 -37.29
CA ASN A 740 -39.54 18.40 -35.89
C ASN A 740 -38.06 18.76 -35.62
N SER A 741 -37.41 19.44 -36.58
CA SER A 741 -35.96 19.78 -36.53
C SER A 741 -35.53 20.67 -35.35
N ASN A 742 -36.48 21.27 -34.63
CA ASN A 742 -36.25 22.01 -33.38
C ASN A 742 -36.27 21.10 -32.11
N ILE A 743 -36.60 19.82 -32.28
CA ILE A 743 -36.66 18.78 -31.23
C ILE A 743 -35.48 17.82 -31.40
N CYS A 744 -35.24 17.36 -32.63
CA CYS A 744 -34.19 16.42 -32.95
C CYS A 744 -33.49 16.69 -34.29
N THR A 745 -32.26 16.19 -34.40
CA THR A 745 -31.50 16.05 -35.65
C THR A 745 -31.16 14.58 -35.87
N MET A 746 -30.76 14.20 -37.09
CA MET A 746 -30.30 12.85 -37.39
C MET A 746 -28.86 12.89 -37.92
N GLU A 747 -27.99 12.06 -37.36
CA GLU A 747 -26.59 11.90 -37.77
C GLU A 747 -26.38 10.50 -38.37
N TRP A 748 -25.78 10.44 -39.55
CA TRP A 748 -25.42 9.21 -40.27
C TRP A 748 -23.94 8.87 -40.08
N PRO A 749 -23.52 7.60 -40.26
CA PRO A 749 -22.11 7.22 -40.20
C PRO A 749 -21.27 7.94 -41.26
N GLU A 750 -20.05 8.33 -40.91
CA GLU A 750 -19.18 9.10 -41.80
C GLU A 750 -18.88 8.34 -43.11
N GLY A 751 -18.83 9.09 -44.23
CA GLY A 751 -18.67 8.55 -45.57
C GLY A 751 -19.96 8.07 -46.24
N TYR A 752 -21.03 7.81 -45.48
CA TYR A 752 -22.33 7.42 -46.02
C TYR A 752 -23.23 8.63 -46.32
N LYS A 753 -23.99 8.55 -47.41
CA LYS A 753 -25.05 9.51 -47.76
C LYS A 753 -26.31 8.74 -48.10
N LEU A 754 -27.44 9.16 -47.53
CA LEU A 754 -28.76 8.69 -47.93
C LEU A 754 -29.47 9.79 -48.73
N ASN A 755 -29.92 9.45 -49.93
CA ASN A 755 -30.78 10.32 -50.72
C ASN A 755 -32.24 10.08 -50.29
N TYR A 756 -32.81 11.01 -49.52
CA TYR A 756 -34.20 10.93 -49.09
C TYR A 756 -35.09 11.88 -49.89
N TYR A 757 -35.96 11.31 -50.74
CA TYR A 757 -36.96 12.05 -51.50
C TYR A 757 -38.28 12.14 -50.71
N PRO A 758 -38.91 13.33 -50.60
CA PRO A 758 -40.18 13.48 -49.90
C PRO A 758 -41.33 12.84 -50.68
N SER A 759 -42.49 12.68 -50.02
CA SER A 759 -43.71 12.13 -50.64
C SER A 759 -44.11 12.89 -51.92
N ILE A 760 -44.13 12.17 -53.04
CA ILE A 760 -44.48 12.72 -54.36
C ILE A 760 -45.98 13.06 -54.39
N ASN A 761 -46.34 14.29 -54.77
CA ASN A 761 -47.74 14.68 -54.97
C ASN A 761 -48.25 14.24 -56.35
N SER A 762 -49.56 14.05 -56.51
CA SER A 762 -50.17 13.69 -57.80
C SER A 762 -49.92 14.73 -58.91
N SER A 763 -49.61 15.99 -58.53
CA SER A 763 -49.21 17.05 -59.47
C SER A 763 -47.85 16.82 -60.15
N SER A 764 -47.02 15.90 -59.65
CA SER A 764 -45.70 15.60 -60.23
C SER A 764 -45.76 14.53 -61.33
N ALA A 765 -46.95 13.98 -61.61
CA ALA A 765 -47.18 12.96 -62.63
C ALA A 765 -47.71 13.58 -63.93
N ASN A 766 -46.92 13.52 -65.00
CA ASN A 766 -47.36 13.85 -66.35
C ASN A 766 -47.89 12.58 -67.02
N ILE A 767 -49.13 12.60 -67.51
CA ILE A 767 -49.76 11.46 -68.20
C ILE A 767 -50.44 11.97 -69.47
N SER A 768 -50.17 11.31 -70.58
CA SER A 768 -50.72 11.59 -71.90
C SER A 768 -51.44 10.38 -72.46
N PHE A 769 -52.49 10.63 -73.25
CA PHE A 769 -53.29 9.60 -73.90
C PHE A 769 -53.27 9.84 -75.40
N THR A 770 -52.78 8.86 -76.16
CA THR A 770 -52.77 8.89 -77.62
C THR A 770 -53.59 7.71 -78.17
N LYS A 771 -54.14 7.84 -79.39
CA LYS A 771 -55.01 6.82 -79.99
C LYS A 771 -54.44 6.33 -81.31
N LYS A 772 -54.23 5.01 -81.41
CA LYS A 772 -53.42 4.40 -82.47
C LYS A 772 -53.98 3.02 -82.82
N GLY A 773 -54.31 2.79 -84.09
CA GLY A 773 -54.87 1.51 -84.55
C GLY A 773 -56.19 1.08 -83.87
N GLY A 774 -56.96 2.04 -83.33
CA GLY A 774 -58.18 1.78 -82.54
C GLY A 774 -57.96 1.61 -81.03
N TRP A 775 -56.73 1.36 -80.60
CA TRP A 775 -56.33 1.22 -79.20
C TRP A 775 -55.90 2.56 -78.59
N PHE A 776 -55.86 2.61 -77.26
CA PHE A 776 -55.29 3.71 -76.49
C PHE A 776 -53.86 3.35 -76.06
N GLU A 777 -52.92 4.23 -76.34
CA GLU A 777 -51.53 4.17 -75.92
C GLU A 777 -51.37 5.22 -74.79
N ILE A 778 -50.80 4.82 -73.66
CA ILE A 778 -50.68 5.65 -72.45
C ILE A 778 -49.20 5.84 -72.17
N GLU A 779 -48.73 7.07 -72.32
CA GLU A 779 -47.36 7.46 -71.99
C GLU A 779 -47.37 8.45 -70.83
N GLY A 780 -46.32 8.44 -70.02
CA GLY A 780 -46.25 9.32 -68.87
C GLY A 780 -44.98 9.13 -68.06
N ASN A 781 -44.74 10.07 -67.17
CA ASN A 781 -43.52 10.17 -66.39
C ASN A 781 -43.76 10.99 -65.12
N VAL A 782 -43.14 10.55 -64.02
CA VAL A 782 -43.23 11.18 -62.70
C VAL A 782 -41.87 11.76 -62.36
N GLN A 783 -41.81 13.05 -62.04
CA GLN A 783 -40.59 13.67 -61.52
C GLN A 783 -40.49 13.42 -60.01
N ILE A 784 -39.35 12.89 -59.58
CA ILE A 784 -39.07 12.50 -58.19
C ILE A 784 -38.16 13.52 -57.51
N SER A 785 -37.20 14.06 -58.25
CA SER A 785 -36.28 15.12 -57.79
C SER A 785 -35.80 15.97 -58.98
N ASP A 786 -34.93 16.96 -58.75
CA ASP A 786 -34.38 17.78 -59.83
C ASP A 786 -33.47 16.94 -60.75
N GLY A 787 -33.95 16.70 -61.98
CA GLY A 787 -33.28 15.87 -62.98
C GLY A 787 -33.65 14.38 -62.95
N GLN A 788 -34.35 13.89 -61.93
CA GLN A 788 -34.72 12.48 -61.79
C GLN A 788 -36.18 12.23 -62.16
N VAL A 789 -36.39 11.45 -63.22
CA VAL A 789 -37.72 11.20 -63.81
C VAL A 789 -37.88 9.70 -64.07
N VAL A 790 -38.95 9.11 -63.52
CA VAL A 790 -39.30 7.70 -63.70
C VAL A 790 -40.48 7.57 -64.66
N SER A 791 -40.42 6.64 -65.62
CA SER A 791 -41.53 6.40 -66.56
C SER A 791 -42.73 5.76 -65.85
N LEU A 792 -43.94 6.08 -66.31
CA LEU A 792 -45.18 5.56 -65.74
C LEU A 792 -45.23 4.03 -65.78
N GLN A 793 -44.71 3.39 -66.84
CA GLN A 793 -44.56 1.94 -66.90
C GLN A 793 -43.66 1.41 -65.78
N LYS A 794 -42.46 1.96 -65.61
CA LYS A 794 -41.50 1.50 -64.60
C LYS A 794 -42.06 1.71 -63.17
N LEU A 795 -42.76 2.82 -62.93
CA LEU A 795 -43.46 3.06 -61.68
C LEU A 795 -44.56 2.00 -61.43
N LEU A 796 -45.40 1.69 -62.43
CA LEU A 796 -46.45 0.67 -62.30
C LEU A 796 -45.88 -0.74 -62.09
N GLU A 797 -44.74 -1.06 -62.71
CA GLU A 797 -44.00 -2.31 -62.45
C GLU A 797 -43.49 -2.38 -61.00
N LEU A 798 -42.87 -1.31 -60.50
CA LEU A 798 -42.39 -1.22 -59.10
C LEU A 798 -43.55 -1.27 -58.09
N MET A 799 -44.67 -0.57 -58.35
CA MET A 799 -45.89 -0.64 -57.54
C MET A 799 -46.50 -2.06 -57.50
N ARG A 800 -46.37 -2.81 -58.59
CA ARG A 800 -46.82 -4.21 -58.66
C ARG A 800 -45.88 -5.16 -57.92
N GLN A 801 -44.58 -4.86 -57.88
CA GLN A 801 -43.57 -5.65 -57.15
C GLN A 801 -43.61 -5.41 -55.63
N SER A 802 -43.91 -4.17 -55.20
CA SER A 802 -43.99 -3.76 -53.79
C SER A 802 -45.32 -4.09 -53.08
N ASN A 803 -46.20 -4.89 -53.70
CA ASN A 803 -47.39 -5.49 -53.05
C ASN A 803 -48.29 -4.53 -52.23
N LYS A 804 -48.38 -3.24 -52.62
CA LYS A 804 -49.09 -2.14 -51.91
C LYS A 804 -48.43 -1.63 -50.62
N GLN A 805 -47.12 -1.77 -50.45
CA GLN A 805 -46.37 -1.06 -49.40
C GLN A 805 -46.53 0.47 -49.52
N LYS A 806 -46.39 1.17 -48.38
CA LYS A 806 -46.51 2.64 -48.24
C LYS A 806 -45.40 3.41 -48.97
N TYR A 807 -44.29 2.74 -49.31
CA TYR A 807 -43.12 3.27 -50.00
C TYR A 807 -42.69 2.31 -51.11
N ILE A 808 -41.91 2.82 -52.07
CA ILE A 808 -41.43 2.08 -53.24
C ILE A 808 -39.93 2.30 -53.34
N ARG A 809 -39.14 1.22 -53.30
CA ARG A 809 -37.69 1.26 -53.59
C ARG A 809 -37.49 1.48 -55.09
N ILE A 810 -36.63 2.42 -55.45
CA ILE A 810 -36.39 2.87 -56.83
C ILE A 810 -35.03 2.37 -57.34
N ASP A 811 -34.01 2.37 -56.48
CA ASP A 811 -32.66 1.84 -56.77
C ASP A 811 -32.06 1.15 -55.53
N ASP A 812 -30.81 0.69 -55.59
CA ASP A 812 -30.20 -0.02 -54.45
C ASP A 812 -29.94 0.89 -53.23
N ASN A 813 -29.85 2.21 -53.43
CA ASN A 813 -29.64 3.22 -52.37
C ASN A 813 -30.80 4.23 -52.22
N GLU A 814 -31.92 4.04 -52.93
CA GLU A 814 -33.03 5.00 -53.07
C GLU A 814 -34.43 4.33 -53.03
#